data_AF-A0A3N9NS67-F1
#
_entry.id   AF-A0A3N9NS67-F1
#
_cell.length_a   1.000
_cell.length_b   1.000
_cell.length_c   1.000
_cell.angle_alpha   90.00
_cell.angle_beta   90.00
_cell.angle_gamma   90.00
#
_symmetry.space_group_name_H-M   'P 1'
#
loop_
_entity.id
_entity.type
_entity.pdbx_description
1 polymer ?
#
loop_
_entity_poly.entity_id
_entity_poly.type
_entity_poly.pdbx_seq_one_letter_code
_entity_poly.pdbx_strand_id
1 'polypeptide(L)'
;MNFKSVMFIFLLFPLYQIIVAQPKIQDIRINQIGFYPHGPKTAIVVESSAEQFFITTPDLQDTIYTGTLSAPRSWQYSQETVKQADFSDVTTIGTYIVLVPDMGYSAPFDIKPRVHQEVARATTKAFYFQRMSIDLTEEYAGKWARPMGHPDTEVLVHASAASAERPEGTILSCPRGWYDAGDYNKYIVNSGISVYTLLSIYEHFPEYSRSLETNIPESGDAVPDVLDESLWNIRWMLAMQDPHDGGVYHKCTHANFSGVVMPHQATAPRYVVQKSSTAALDFASVMAQAARIFRDFEIELPGLADSCLTAALGAWDWARHHPHTYYRQNNINNKFDPDITTGEYGDSDDSDEFRWAAAELYITTQQDSFITAINPLVGNSASVPAWPSVGTLGLYSLAFHRKNLTAAIDTTVLKNRLIRLADDLQAELSRSAYQVMLTTFPWGSNAVAANQSMACIQAFKLTADSSYLDAAIANLDYLLGRNATTFCFVSGQGDKPPMHFHHRPSEADDVVEPIPGLLAGGPNPSQQDNCPGYPSNLPARSYLDDFCSYASNEICINWNSPIAYIASALEAIHSSTGRTNTISVSLKTPTAGEIFESSETISLSADASIAAGAIVKVEFYANNVKVGESGNAPFNIQWQQPSPGVYELRAKALGDMGDFHYSDPVRIIVMNAESIGSILFIVGSPDLSSGDVAIYKHLVENDYNVTIQPDDDSLAFDMEYKDAILVSASAGATRKVREELDNINVPILSWEPTLFDDFDWTGRRRNEDYGTASGTSIDILSDAHPIAAGLSGTIQVTSDTQEITWAIPHENADIIACLSGDPLKPVIFCYETEDVMMNYRTAKARQVGLFFSEESPVYFTDAACAILHAAISWVQAGERLSVEEEPSAAPRDHQLYQNYPNPFNPKTRIQYDLSQQANVTVTIYNSLGQKVKILVNQRQTAGRYSVLWDGTDEQNRAVSNGIYLYKMQAGDFVQTRKMVLMR
;
A
#
# COMPACT_ATOMS: atom_id res chain seq x y z
N MET A 1 -46.66 -44.54 70.75
CA MET A 1 -47.22 -44.84 69.43
C MET A 1 -46.08 -44.87 68.42
N ASN A 2 -45.91 -46.02 67.76
CA ASN A 2 -45.18 -46.34 66.51
C ASN A 2 -43.67 -46.02 66.31
N PHE A 3 -42.96 -47.15 66.16
CA PHE A 3 -41.68 -47.47 65.51
C PHE A 3 -41.24 -46.64 64.29
N LYS A 4 -39.91 -46.44 64.13
CA LYS A 4 -39.06 -47.18 63.16
C LYS A 4 -37.54 -46.88 63.27
N SER A 5 -36.77 -47.97 63.32
CA SER A 5 -35.47 -48.27 62.66
C SER A 5 -34.17 -47.49 62.94
N VAL A 6 -33.34 -48.08 63.83
CA VAL A 6 -31.94 -48.55 63.68
C VAL A 6 -31.05 -47.92 62.57
N MET A 7 -29.90 -47.31 62.93
CA MET A 7 -28.55 -47.91 62.77
C MET A 7 -27.45 -47.05 63.45
N PHE A 8 -26.65 -47.70 64.30
CA PHE A 8 -25.43 -47.17 64.95
C PHE A 8 -24.24 -47.34 64.01
N ILE A 9 -23.27 -46.42 63.99
CA ILE A 9 -21.83 -46.72 63.82
C ILE A 9 -20.99 -45.58 64.43
N PHE A 10 -20.00 -45.98 65.21
CA PHE A 10 -19.05 -45.19 65.97
C PHE A 10 -18.10 -44.37 65.08
N LEU A 11 -17.93 -43.09 65.43
CA LEU A 11 -16.83 -42.23 65.00
C LEU A 11 -15.61 -42.51 65.87
N LEU A 12 -14.49 -42.90 65.24
CA LEU A 12 -13.15 -42.84 65.82
C LEU A 12 -12.17 -42.39 64.71
N PHE A 13 -11.53 -41.26 64.98
CA PHE A 13 -10.48 -40.57 64.21
C PHE A 13 -9.33 -41.49 63.76
N PRO A 14 -8.60 -41.14 62.69
CA PRO A 14 -7.30 -40.49 62.94
C PRO A 14 -6.94 -39.31 62.01
N LEU A 15 -6.11 -38.42 62.59
CA LEU A 15 -5.09 -37.56 61.99
C LEU A 15 -5.50 -36.55 60.91
N TYR A 16 -5.80 -35.35 61.39
CA TYR A 16 -5.54 -34.09 60.71
C TYR A 16 -4.02 -33.80 60.70
N GLN A 17 -3.42 -33.80 59.51
CA GLN A 17 -2.46 -32.82 58.94
C GLN A 17 -2.24 -33.32 57.49
N ILE A 18 -2.31 -32.52 56.44
CA ILE A 18 -1.46 -31.36 56.15
C ILE A 18 -2.27 -30.38 55.30
N ILE A 19 -2.13 -29.11 55.64
CA ILE A 19 -2.51 -27.95 54.84
C ILE A 19 -1.85 -28.11 53.46
N VAL A 20 -2.64 -28.28 52.40
CA VAL A 20 -2.13 -28.10 51.04
C VAL A 20 -1.81 -26.62 50.92
N ALA A 21 -0.55 -26.27 51.17
CA ALA A 21 0.00 -25.00 50.73
C ALA A 21 -0.21 -24.95 49.21
N GLN A 22 -0.76 -23.85 48.70
CA GLN A 22 -0.80 -23.60 47.26
C GLN A 22 0.62 -23.82 46.70
N PRO A 23 0.79 -24.62 45.63
CA PRO A 23 2.10 -24.83 45.04
C PRO A 23 2.67 -23.47 44.61
N LYS A 24 3.97 -23.24 44.86
CA LYS A 24 4.67 -22.05 44.39
C LYS A 24 4.88 -22.14 42.88
N ILE A 25 3.87 -21.74 42.12
CA ILE A 25 3.88 -21.74 40.64
C ILE A 25 4.98 -20.81 40.08
N GLN A 26 5.42 -19.79 40.84
CA GLN A 26 6.28 -18.70 40.36
C GLN A 26 7.77 -19.07 40.13
N ASP A 27 8.21 -20.25 40.55
CA ASP A 27 9.64 -20.60 40.53
C ASP A 27 10.01 -21.56 39.37
N ILE A 28 9.03 -21.96 38.53
CA ILE A 28 9.27 -22.62 37.23
C ILE A 28 8.94 -21.61 36.11
N ARG A 29 9.97 -21.03 35.50
CA ARG A 29 9.88 -19.92 34.53
C ARG A 29 9.98 -20.45 33.12
N ILE A 30 9.00 -20.14 32.30
CA ILE A 30 8.80 -20.75 30.99
C ILE A 30 8.17 -19.73 30.04
N ASN A 31 8.32 -19.94 28.73
CA ASN A 31 7.44 -19.29 27.76
C ASN A 31 5.99 -19.71 28.06
N GLN A 32 5.16 -18.75 28.46
CA GLN A 32 3.77 -18.98 28.90
C GLN A 32 2.80 -19.15 27.72
N ILE A 33 3.28 -19.03 26.49
CA ILE A 33 2.50 -19.28 25.28
C ILE A 33 2.75 -20.70 24.80
N GLY A 34 4.01 -21.04 24.52
CA GLY A 34 4.36 -22.37 24.05
C GLY A 34 5.59 -22.44 23.17
N PHE A 35 5.72 -23.56 22.46
CA PHE A 35 6.91 -23.92 21.69
C PHE A 35 6.58 -24.54 20.33
N TYR A 36 7.46 -24.30 19.35
CA TYR A 36 7.39 -25.00 18.08
C TYR A 36 7.75 -26.49 18.24
N PRO A 37 7.09 -27.42 17.52
CA PRO A 37 7.32 -28.86 17.68
C PRO A 37 8.79 -29.26 17.55
N HIS A 38 9.50 -28.70 16.57
CA HIS A 38 10.92 -29.00 16.30
C HIS A 38 11.87 -27.84 16.70
N GLY A 39 11.41 -26.92 17.55
CA GLY A 39 12.23 -25.85 18.11
C GLY A 39 12.82 -26.19 19.49
N PRO A 40 13.76 -25.37 19.99
CA PRO A 40 14.30 -25.48 21.34
C PRO A 40 13.21 -25.22 22.38
N LYS A 41 13.25 -25.96 23.50
CA LYS A 41 12.27 -25.85 24.60
C LYS A 41 12.95 -26.01 25.94
N THR A 42 13.03 -24.92 26.69
CA THR A 42 13.67 -24.90 28.00
C THR A 42 12.83 -24.15 29.02
N ALA A 43 12.64 -24.73 30.20
CA ALA A 43 12.16 -24.04 31.40
C ALA A 43 13.30 -23.83 32.40
N ILE A 44 13.21 -22.74 33.17
CA ILE A 44 14.16 -22.37 34.21
C ILE A 44 13.54 -22.66 35.57
N VAL A 45 14.18 -23.52 36.35
CA VAL A 45 13.72 -23.99 37.66
C VAL A 45 14.58 -23.35 38.75
N VAL A 46 13.98 -22.50 39.56
CA VAL A 46 14.69 -21.68 40.56
C VAL A 46 14.81 -22.42 41.87
N GLU A 47 16.03 -22.55 42.39
CA GLU A 47 16.35 -23.07 43.73
C GLU A 47 15.78 -24.48 44.08
N SER A 48 15.47 -25.31 43.08
CA SER A 48 14.98 -26.70 43.30
C SER A 48 16.08 -27.65 43.78
N SER A 49 15.70 -28.53 44.71
CA SER A 49 16.50 -29.68 45.13
C SER A 49 16.30 -30.91 44.25
N ALA A 50 15.21 -30.97 43.46
CA ALA A 50 14.92 -32.10 42.58
C ALA A 50 16.00 -32.32 41.52
N GLU A 51 16.13 -33.58 41.10
CA GLU A 51 17.01 -34.02 40.00
C GLU A 51 16.24 -34.25 38.71
N GLN A 52 14.93 -34.52 38.79
CA GLN A 52 14.08 -34.86 37.65
C GLN A 52 12.97 -33.84 37.47
N PHE A 53 12.48 -33.74 36.23
CA PHE A 53 11.27 -33.03 35.88
C PHE A 53 10.45 -33.87 34.89
N PHE A 54 9.18 -33.53 34.75
CA PHE A 54 8.24 -34.23 33.88
C PHE A 54 7.50 -33.24 32.98
N ILE A 55 7.20 -33.66 31.75
CA ILE A 55 6.20 -32.98 30.92
C ILE A 55 4.93 -33.81 30.99
N THR A 56 3.86 -33.20 31.47
CA THR A 56 2.57 -33.87 31.67
C THR A 56 1.43 -33.09 31.04
N THR A 57 0.31 -33.75 30.79
CA THR A 57 -0.96 -33.05 30.55
C THR A 57 -1.35 -32.20 31.75
N PRO A 58 -2.12 -31.11 31.58
CA PRO A 58 -2.52 -30.22 32.68
C PRO A 58 -3.32 -30.89 33.79
N ASP A 59 -4.03 -31.98 33.48
CA ASP A 59 -4.79 -32.78 34.45
C ASP A 59 -3.93 -33.79 35.22
N LEU A 60 -2.61 -33.82 34.96
CA LEU A 60 -1.62 -34.69 35.59
C LEU A 60 -1.85 -36.20 35.34
N GLN A 61 -2.69 -36.57 34.37
CA GLN A 61 -2.99 -37.98 34.08
C GLN A 61 -1.91 -38.64 33.23
N ASP A 62 -1.38 -37.92 32.24
CA ASP A 62 -0.43 -38.47 31.27
C ASP A 62 0.93 -37.76 31.36
N THR A 63 1.96 -38.52 31.72
CA THR A 63 3.36 -38.08 31.62
C THR A 63 3.91 -38.49 30.26
N ILE A 64 4.22 -37.50 29.41
CA ILE A 64 4.71 -37.75 28.06
C ILE A 64 6.24 -37.69 27.96
N TYR A 65 6.91 -37.08 28.95
CA TYR A 65 8.36 -36.99 28.99
C TYR A 65 8.87 -36.97 30.44
N THR A 66 10.02 -37.61 30.66
CA THR A 66 10.77 -37.54 31.91
C THR A 66 12.18 -37.10 31.58
N GLY A 67 12.63 -36.01 32.20
CA GLY A 67 13.96 -35.43 31.98
C GLY A 67 14.73 -35.22 33.27
N THR A 68 16.01 -34.94 33.12
CA THR A 68 16.92 -34.61 34.24
C THR A 68 17.19 -33.12 34.22
N LEU A 69 17.06 -32.47 35.38
CA LEU A 69 17.42 -31.06 35.53
C LEU A 69 18.94 -30.88 35.39
N SER A 70 19.36 -29.79 34.75
CA SER A 70 20.79 -29.47 34.63
C SER A 70 21.46 -29.26 35.98
N ALA A 71 22.81 -29.24 35.98
CA ALA A 71 23.55 -28.72 37.12
C ALA A 71 23.12 -27.27 37.45
N PRO A 72 23.11 -26.88 38.73
CA PRO A 72 22.72 -25.53 39.14
C PRO A 72 23.72 -24.50 38.62
N ARG A 73 23.21 -23.37 38.15
CA ARG A 73 23.97 -22.23 37.65
C ARG A 73 23.41 -20.93 38.25
N SER A 74 24.29 -19.99 38.59
CA SER A 74 23.87 -18.67 39.04
C SER A 74 24.00 -17.65 37.91
N TRP A 75 23.13 -16.64 37.90
CA TRP A 75 23.20 -15.54 36.93
C TRP A 75 23.36 -14.20 37.65
N GLN A 76 24.41 -13.44 37.31
CA GLN A 76 24.79 -12.24 38.05
C GLN A 76 23.70 -11.15 38.09
N TYR A 77 22.84 -11.08 37.06
CA TYR A 77 21.81 -10.05 36.95
C TYR A 77 20.56 -10.34 37.77
N SER A 78 20.28 -11.61 38.12
CA SER A 78 19.19 -11.97 39.04
C SER A 78 19.66 -12.40 40.42
N GLN A 79 20.93 -12.81 40.54
CA GLN A 79 21.55 -13.46 41.70
C GLN A 79 20.85 -14.76 42.15
N GLU A 80 20.01 -15.32 41.31
CA GLU A 80 19.33 -16.58 41.58
C GLU A 80 20.18 -17.75 41.09
N THR A 81 20.06 -18.88 41.79
CA THR A 81 20.61 -20.16 41.36
C THR A 81 19.51 -21.01 40.74
N VAL A 82 19.72 -21.44 39.50
CA VAL A 82 18.70 -22.10 38.69
C VAL A 82 19.21 -23.37 38.05
N LYS A 83 18.30 -24.29 37.76
CA LYS A 83 18.51 -25.46 36.91
C LYS A 83 17.67 -25.31 35.63
N GLN A 84 18.10 -25.95 34.56
CA GLN A 84 17.38 -25.96 33.28
C GLN A 84 16.67 -27.30 33.09
N ALA A 85 15.42 -27.24 32.64
CA ALA A 85 14.64 -28.36 32.16
C ALA A 85 14.53 -28.25 30.64
N ASP A 86 15.39 -28.98 29.91
CA ASP A 86 15.36 -29.05 28.44
C ASP A 86 14.51 -30.24 28.01
N PHE A 87 13.45 -29.95 27.27
CA PHE A 87 12.50 -30.93 26.73
C PHE A 87 12.33 -30.75 25.23
N SER A 88 13.37 -30.30 24.54
CA SER A 88 13.37 -30.06 23.10
C SER A 88 13.00 -31.32 22.29
N ASP A 89 13.29 -32.52 22.81
CA ASP A 89 12.91 -33.81 22.22
C ASP A 89 11.39 -34.06 22.18
N VAL A 90 10.60 -33.32 22.96
CA VAL A 90 9.14 -33.41 22.93
C VAL A 90 8.63 -32.67 21.71
N THR A 91 8.19 -33.43 20.72
CA THR A 91 7.64 -32.91 19.44
C THR A 91 6.13 -33.12 19.32
N THR A 92 5.54 -33.88 20.23
CA THR A 92 4.10 -34.22 20.21
C THR A 92 3.26 -32.99 20.46
N ILE A 93 2.39 -32.68 19.50
CA ILE A 93 1.45 -31.55 19.59
C ILE A 93 0.50 -31.76 20.77
N GLY A 94 0.27 -30.72 21.56
CA GLY A 94 -0.66 -30.74 22.70
C GLY A 94 -0.42 -29.59 23.68
N THR A 95 -1.23 -29.55 24.73
CA THR A 95 -1.07 -28.61 25.84
C THR A 95 -0.46 -29.35 27.02
N TYR A 96 0.56 -28.76 27.65
CA TYR A 96 1.35 -29.40 28.69
C TYR A 96 1.72 -28.45 29.82
N ILE A 97 2.27 -29.02 30.89
CA ILE A 97 2.92 -28.33 32.00
C ILE A 97 4.27 -28.99 32.29
N VAL A 98 5.21 -28.22 32.86
CA VAL A 98 6.43 -28.77 33.47
C VAL A 98 6.14 -29.05 34.93
N LEU A 99 6.27 -30.31 35.36
CA LEU A 99 6.11 -30.73 36.75
C LEU A 99 7.49 -31.01 37.37
N VAL A 100 7.79 -30.37 38.50
CA VAL A 100 9.00 -30.60 39.30
C VAL A 100 8.57 -31.07 40.71
N PRO A 101 8.98 -32.27 41.16
CA PRO A 101 8.42 -32.92 42.36
C PRO A 101 8.40 -32.11 43.65
N ASP A 102 9.42 -31.28 43.90
CA ASP A 102 9.55 -30.50 45.13
C ASP A 102 8.98 -29.07 45.02
N MET A 103 8.41 -28.71 43.86
CA MET A 103 7.91 -27.35 43.59
C MET A 103 6.45 -27.29 43.13
N GLY A 104 6.00 -28.28 42.38
CA GLY A 104 4.72 -28.25 41.67
C GLY A 104 4.92 -28.08 40.17
N TYR A 105 4.03 -27.33 39.51
CA TYR A 105 3.98 -27.24 38.06
C TYR A 105 4.02 -25.79 37.53
N SER A 106 4.48 -25.64 36.28
CA SER A 106 4.52 -24.36 35.55
C SER A 106 3.13 -23.89 35.12
N ALA A 107 3.05 -22.67 34.57
CA ALA A 107 1.91 -22.28 33.72
C ALA A 107 1.75 -23.28 32.55
N PRO A 108 0.51 -23.53 32.08
CA PRO A 108 0.26 -24.36 30.90
C PRO A 108 0.82 -23.70 29.64
N PHE A 109 1.25 -24.52 28.69
CA PHE A 109 1.81 -24.06 27.43
C PHE A 109 1.48 -25.04 26.30
N ASP A 110 1.43 -24.55 25.07
CA ASP A 110 1.19 -25.38 23.89
C ASP A 110 2.50 -25.82 23.23
N ILE A 111 2.53 -27.03 22.68
CA ILE A 111 3.48 -27.41 21.63
C ILE A 111 2.67 -27.55 20.36
N LYS A 112 2.85 -26.65 19.38
CA LYS A 112 2.11 -26.70 18.11
C LYS A 112 2.79 -25.86 17.02
N PRO A 113 2.56 -26.18 15.73
CA PRO A 113 2.80 -25.23 14.65
C PRO A 113 2.09 -23.90 14.95
N ARG A 114 2.72 -22.79 14.57
CA ARG A 114 2.14 -21.46 14.71
C ARG A 114 1.75 -21.03 16.11
N VAL A 115 2.52 -21.47 17.10
CA VAL A 115 2.26 -21.20 18.51
C VAL A 115 2.32 -19.71 18.86
N HIS A 116 3.07 -18.88 18.11
CA HIS A 116 3.20 -17.44 18.36
C HIS A 116 2.40 -16.58 17.38
N GLN A 117 1.52 -17.17 16.55
CA GLN A 117 0.69 -16.43 15.59
C GLN A 117 -0.15 -15.34 16.25
N GLU A 118 -0.74 -15.63 17.41
CA GLU A 118 -1.56 -14.64 18.12
C GLU A 118 -0.72 -13.56 18.81
N VAL A 119 0.53 -13.87 19.19
CA VAL A 119 1.48 -12.84 19.64
C VAL A 119 1.82 -11.91 18.49
N ALA A 120 2.10 -12.45 17.29
CA ALA A 120 2.34 -11.65 16.09
C ALA A 120 1.12 -10.78 15.74
N ARG A 121 -0.09 -11.36 15.78
CA ARG A 121 -1.33 -10.62 15.52
C ARG A 121 -1.54 -9.48 16.53
N ALA A 122 -1.45 -9.78 17.83
CA ALA A 122 -1.71 -8.82 18.89
C ALA A 122 -0.68 -7.68 18.88
N THR A 123 0.61 -7.99 18.73
CA THR A 123 1.68 -6.98 18.75
C THR A 123 1.67 -6.08 17.52
N THR A 124 1.23 -6.57 16.35
CA THR A 124 0.97 -5.73 15.17
C THR A 124 -0.31 -4.90 15.35
N LYS A 125 -1.39 -5.49 15.86
CA LYS A 125 -2.65 -4.76 16.14
C LYS A 125 -2.47 -3.67 17.21
N ALA A 126 -1.48 -3.79 18.10
CA ALA A 126 -1.21 -2.79 19.14
C ALA A 126 -1.07 -1.37 18.58
N PHE A 127 -0.52 -1.21 17.36
CA PHE A 127 -0.38 0.08 16.69
C PHE A 127 -1.73 0.71 16.32
N TYR A 128 -2.74 -0.10 15.95
CA TYR A 128 -4.11 0.37 15.72
C TYR A 128 -4.68 1.07 16.97
N PHE A 129 -4.44 0.49 18.16
CA PHE A 129 -4.89 1.10 19.42
C PHE A 129 -4.18 2.42 19.73
N GLN A 130 -2.95 2.58 19.24
CA GLN A 130 -2.18 3.81 19.34
C GLN A 130 -2.54 4.86 18.27
N ARG A 131 -3.40 4.56 17.28
CA ARG A 131 -3.73 5.54 16.20
C ARG A 131 -4.32 6.84 16.74
N MET A 132 -3.74 7.95 16.32
CA MET A 132 -4.21 9.31 16.57
C MET A 132 -5.12 9.79 15.43
N SER A 133 -5.95 10.81 15.68
CA SER A 133 -6.83 11.45 14.67
C SER A 133 -7.88 10.53 14.05
N ILE A 134 -8.29 9.47 14.76
CA ILE A 134 -9.38 8.57 14.36
C ILE A 134 -10.18 8.08 15.58
N ASP A 135 -11.47 7.81 15.39
CA ASP A 135 -12.29 7.04 16.32
C ASP A 135 -11.88 5.57 16.29
N LEU A 136 -11.63 4.97 17.44
CA LEU A 136 -11.50 3.51 17.54
C LEU A 136 -12.88 2.94 17.83
N THR A 137 -13.49 2.31 16.83
CA THR A 137 -14.86 1.80 16.92
C THR A 137 -14.91 0.44 17.61
N GLU A 138 -16.05 0.08 18.19
CA GLU A 138 -16.25 -1.21 18.87
C GLU A 138 -16.04 -2.42 17.94
N GLU A 139 -16.27 -2.26 16.64
CA GLU A 139 -16.06 -3.30 15.63
C GLU A 139 -14.60 -3.82 15.60
N TYR A 140 -13.64 -2.90 15.66
CA TYR A 140 -12.21 -3.24 15.55
C TYR A 140 -11.49 -3.20 16.91
N ALA A 141 -11.92 -2.31 17.81
CA ALA A 141 -11.31 -2.11 19.12
C ALA A 141 -12.00 -2.86 20.26
N GLY A 142 -13.20 -3.43 20.03
CA GLY A 142 -13.99 -4.06 21.08
C GLY A 142 -14.25 -3.11 22.24
N LYS A 143 -14.07 -3.60 23.47
CA LYS A 143 -14.27 -2.82 24.70
C LYS A 143 -13.28 -1.66 24.89
N TRP A 144 -12.18 -1.63 24.15
CA TRP A 144 -11.20 -0.53 24.16
C TRP A 144 -11.54 0.56 23.13
N ALA A 145 -12.75 0.55 22.59
CA ALA A 145 -13.25 1.61 21.73
C ALA A 145 -13.16 2.98 22.42
N ARG A 146 -12.77 3.99 21.65
CA ARG A 146 -12.64 5.36 22.14
C ARG A 146 -12.93 6.39 21.04
N PRO A 147 -13.48 7.56 21.41
CA PRO A 147 -13.63 8.64 20.45
C PRO A 147 -12.26 9.19 20.00
N MET A 148 -12.27 9.89 18.89
CA MET A 148 -11.13 10.54 18.27
C MET A 148 -10.45 11.50 19.23
N GLY A 149 -9.15 11.26 19.47
CA GLY A 149 -8.27 12.20 20.14
C GLY A 149 -7.34 12.87 19.15
N HIS A 150 -7.11 14.16 19.36
CA HIS A 150 -6.15 14.98 18.61
C HIS A 150 -6.27 14.85 17.09
N PRO A 151 -7.23 15.56 16.47
CA PRO A 151 -7.34 15.63 15.02
C PRO A 151 -6.06 16.16 14.36
N ASP A 152 -5.27 16.96 15.09
CA ASP A 152 -4.04 17.60 14.63
C ASP A 152 -4.22 18.40 13.32
N THR A 153 -5.40 18.98 13.13
CA THR A 153 -5.70 19.92 12.04
C THR A 153 -5.35 21.38 12.38
N GLU A 154 -5.06 21.65 13.65
CA GLU A 154 -4.70 22.97 14.17
C GLU A 154 -3.45 22.87 15.08
N VAL A 155 -2.30 22.63 14.47
CA VAL A 155 -1.01 22.50 15.16
C VAL A 155 -0.17 23.74 14.96
N LEU A 156 0.32 24.33 16.05
CA LEU A 156 1.07 25.59 16.01
C LEU A 156 2.55 25.36 15.70
N VAL A 157 3.14 26.23 14.88
CA VAL A 157 4.60 26.32 14.77
C VAL A 157 5.15 26.97 16.04
N HIS A 158 5.92 26.22 16.82
CA HIS A 158 6.63 26.74 17.98
C HIS A 158 7.71 27.75 17.57
N ALA A 159 8.08 28.70 18.44
CA ALA A 159 9.11 29.69 18.15
C ALA A 159 10.46 29.07 17.73
N SER A 160 10.79 27.89 18.28
CA SER A 160 11.99 27.13 17.89
C SER A 160 11.95 26.54 16.48
N ALA A 161 10.76 26.45 15.87
CA ALA A 161 10.50 25.86 14.57
C ALA A 161 10.20 26.92 13.49
N ALA A 162 10.15 28.20 13.87
CA ALA A 162 9.78 29.29 13.00
C ALA A 162 10.78 29.48 11.86
N SER A 163 10.25 29.71 10.66
CA SER A 163 10.99 30.10 9.45
C SER A 163 10.37 31.37 8.84
N ALA A 164 10.96 31.89 7.77
CA ALA A 164 10.39 33.04 7.05
C ALA A 164 8.99 32.72 6.50
N GLU A 165 8.80 31.51 5.96
CA GLU A 165 7.53 31.09 5.34
C GLU A 165 6.53 30.52 6.34
N ARG A 166 7.02 30.08 7.50
CA ARG A 166 6.21 29.58 8.61
C ARG A 166 6.64 30.26 9.91
N PRO A 167 6.26 31.52 10.13
CA PRO A 167 6.54 32.22 11.38
C PRO A 167 5.89 31.52 12.58
N GLU A 168 6.36 31.83 13.78
CA GLU A 168 5.76 31.36 15.04
C GLU A 168 4.24 31.55 15.06
N GLY A 169 3.52 30.55 15.54
CA GLY A 169 2.06 30.57 15.61
C GLY A 169 1.34 30.26 14.30
N THR A 170 2.07 30.01 13.20
CA THR A 170 1.48 29.46 11.98
C THR A 170 0.74 28.16 12.30
N ILE A 171 -0.48 28.02 11.79
CA ILE A 171 -1.31 26.83 11.99
C ILE A 171 -1.03 25.85 10.86
N LEU A 172 -0.68 24.62 11.23
CA LEU A 172 -0.42 23.49 10.35
C LEU A 172 -1.45 22.37 10.59
N SER A 173 -1.53 21.45 9.64
CA SER A 173 -2.30 20.22 9.74
C SER A 173 -1.35 19.03 9.60
N CYS A 174 -1.25 18.17 10.62
CA CYS A 174 -0.48 16.93 10.60
C CYS A 174 -1.25 15.77 11.26
N PRO A 175 -2.41 15.38 10.69
CA PRO A 175 -3.25 14.32 11.23
C PRO A 175 -2.58 12.93 11.15
N ARG A 176 -3.22 11.95 11.77
CA ARG A 176 -2.80 10.53 11.85
C ARG A 176 -1.56 10.33 12.73
N GLY A 177 -0.84 9.22 12.52
CA GLY A 177 0.28 8.81 13.34
C GLY A 177 -0.14 8.03 14.58
N TRP A 178 0.85 7.60 15.36
CA TRP A 178 0.62 6.86 16.59
C TRP A 178 1.01 7.68 17.82
N TYR A 179 0.26 7.52 18.90
CA TYR A 179 0.76 7.82 20.24
C TYR A 179 2.03 7.01 20.48
N ASP A 180 3.12 7.70 20.75
CA ASP A 180 4.46 7.12 20.83
C ASP A 180 4.59 6.09 21.94
N ALA A 181 4.08 6.45 23.12
CA ALA A 181 4.26 5.69 24.33
C ALA A 181 3.02 5.76 25.21
N GLY A 182 3.22 5.85 26.53
CA GLY A 182 2.15 6.11 27.50
C GLY A 182 1.50 7.47 27.35
N ASP A 183 2.12 8.39 26.61
CA ASP A 183 1.70 9.76 26.35
C ASP A 183 1.06 9.95 24.97
N TYR A 184 0.54 11.17 24.70
CA TYR A 184 -0.20 11.49 23.48
C TYR A 184 0.60 12.26 22.43
N ASN A 185 1.92 12.18 22.48
CA ASN A 185 2.80 12.93 21.57
C ASN A 185 3.34 12.01 20.48
N LYS A 186 3.84 12.62 19.39
CA LYS A 186 4.37 11.92 18.22
C LYS A 186 5.77 12.41 17.90
N TYR A 187 6.72 11.50 17.70
CA TYR A 187 8.15 11.81 17.56
C TYR A 187 8.72 11.17 16.31
N ILE A 188 9.37 11.95 15.44
CA ILE A 188 9.86 11.45 14.14
C ILE A 188 10.99 10.45 14.34
N VAL A 189 11.95 10.74 15.23
CA VAL A 189 13.09 9.86 15.49
C VAL A 189 12.65 8.47 15.92
N ASN A 190 11.75 8.40 16.90
CA ASN A 190 11.24 7.12 17.38
C ASN A 190 10.35 6.41 16.35
N SER A 191 9.59 7.17 15.55
CA SER A 191 8.85 6.63 14.42
C SER A 191 9.75 6.07 13.32
N GLY A 192 10.96 6.62 13.14
CA GLY A 192 11.95 6.15 12.18
C GLY A 192 12.20 4.65 12.30
N ILE A 193 12.80 4.23 13.42
CA ILE A 193 13.07 2.82 13.71
C ILE A 193 11.77 1.98 13.76
N SER A 194 10.67 2.55 14.26
CA SER A 194 9.42 1.81 14.42
C SER A 194 8.79 1.42 13.08
N VAL A 195 8.64 2.39 12.18
CA VAL A 195 8.07 2.17 10.84
C VAL A 195 9.01 1.32 9.99
N TYR A 196 10.32 1.56 10.05
CA TYR A 196 11.29 0.70 9.38
C TYR A 196 11.09 -0.77 9.72
N THR A 197 11.00 -1.08 11.01
CA THR A 197 10.89 -2.46 11.47
C THR A 197 9.58 -3.11 11.01
N LEU A 198 8.46 -2.37 10.96
CA LEU A 198 7.19 -2.89 10.43
C LEU A 198 7.23 -3.09 8.91
N LEU A 199 7.75 -2.12 8.15
CA LEU A 199 7.97 -2.26 6.71
C LEU A 199 8.87 -3.45 6.38
N SER A 200 9.89 -3.70 7.21
CA SER A 200 10.76 -4.87 7.09
C SER A 200 10.05 -6.21 7.34
N ILE A 201 8.91 -6.26 8.03
CA ILE A 201 8.11 -7.49 8.14
C ILE A 201 7.61 -7.89 6.76
N TYR A 202 7.02 -6.94 6.03
CA TYR A 202 6.55 -7.15 4.66
C TYR A 202 7.72 -7.40 3.71
N GLU A 203 8.74 -6.54 3.72
CA GLU A 203 9.88 -6.65 2.80
C GLU A 203 10.59 -8.00 2.95
N HIS A 204 10.77 -8.50 4.17
CA HIS A 204 11.45 -9.78 4.41
C HIS A 204 10.55 -11.02 4.27
N PHE A 205 9.23 -10.86 4.47
CA PHE A 205 8.24 -11.96 4.53
C PHE A 205 6.89 -11.54 3.90
N PRO A 206 6.84 -11.24 2.60
CA PRO A 206 5.66 -10.65 1.97
C PRO A 206 4.46 -11.61 1.95
N GLU A 207 4.67 -12.91 1.70
CA GLU A 207 3.60 -13.91 1.72
C GLU A 207 2.98 -14.10 3.11
N TYR A 208 3.79 -14.10 4.16
CA TYR A 208 3.28 -14.17 5.53
C TYR A 208 2.50 -12.90 5.87
N SER A 209 3.01 -11.73 5.50
CA SER A 209 2.38 -10.44 5.76
C SER A 209 0.99 -10.34 5.11
N ARG A 210 0.83 -10.82 3.86
CA ARG A 210 -0.49 -10.92 3.20
C ARG A 210 -1.48 -11.86 3.88
N SER A 211 -1.00 -12.75 4.75
CA SER A 211 -1.84 -13.69 5.49
C SER A 211 -2.13 -13.26 6.92
N LEU A 212 -1.43 -12.24 7.42
CA LEU A 212 -1.57 -11.74 8.78
C LEU A 212 -2.73 -10.74 8.83
N GLU A 213 -3.91 -11.22 9.21
CA GLU A 213 -5.07 -10.36 9.47
C GLU A 213 -5.06 -9.90 10.93
N THR A 214 -5.14 -8.60 11.17
CA THR A 214 -5.14 -7.98 12.50
C THR A 214 -6.51 -7.45 12.93
N ASN A 215 -7.50 -7.50 12.04
CA ASN A 215 -8.85 -6.98 12.26
C ASN A 215 -8.81 -5.48 12.61
N ILE A 216 -8.39 -4.69 11.64
CA ILE A 216 -8.37 -3.23 11.60
C ILE A 216 -9.30 -2.74 10.48
N PRO A 217 -9.65 -1.44 10.40
CA PRO A 217 -10.57 -0.92 9.37
C PRO A 217 -10.20 -1.27 7.94
N GLU A 218 -8.90 -1.38 7.65
CA GLU A 218 -8.36 -1.72 6.34
C GLU A 218 -8.31 -3.23 6.06
N SER A 219 -8.53 -4.09 7.07
CA SER A 219 -8.41 -5.54 6.92
C SER A 219 -9.31 -6.09 5.80
N GLY A 220 -8.68 -6.81 4.88
CA GLY A 220 -9.35 -7.47 3.75
C GLY A 220 -9.29 -6.67 2.45
N ASP A 221 -8.62 -5.52 2.42
CA ASP A 221 -8.26 -4.86 1.17
C ASP A 221 -7.01 -5.51 0.52
N ALA A 222 -6.50 -4.89 -0.54
CA ALA A 222 -5.36 -5.42 -1.30
C ALA A 222 -3.99 -5.13 -0.63
N VAL A 223 -3.92 -4.18 0.29
CA VAL A 223 -2.75 -3.82 1.09
C VAL A 223 -2.71 -4.73 2.34
N PRO A 224 -1.56 -5.33 2.69
CA PRO A 224 -1.46 -6.10 3.92
C PRO A 224 -1.60 -5.21 5.15
N ASP A 225 -2.33 -5.67 6.17
CA ASP A 225 -2.58 -4.92 7.41
C ASP A 225 -1.33 -4.29 8.06
N VAL A 226 -0.17 -4.97 8.01
CA VAL A 226 1.09 -4.42 8.54
C VAL A 226 1.58 -3.18 7.76
N LEU A 227 1.30 -3.15 6.45
CA LEU A 227 1.55 -1.99 5.60
C LEU A 227 0.49 -0.91 5.79
N ASP A 228 -0.80 -1.25 5.96
CA ASP A 228 -1.83 -0.25 6.28
C ASP A 228 -1.54 0.49 7.58
N GLU A 229 -1.15 -0.27 8.60
CA GLU A 229 -0.77 0.29 9.87
C GLU A 229 0.47 1.19 9.70
N SER A 230 1.50 0.71 9.01
CA SER A 230 2.69 1.53 8.69
C SER A 230 2.33 2.80 7.90
N LEU A 231 1.40 2.70 6.94
CA LEU A 231 0.91 3.79 6.11
C LEU A 231 0.19 4.85 6.94
N TRP A 232 -0.52 4.45 8.00
CA TRP A 232 -1.14 5.38 8.94
C TRP A 232 -0.11 6.35 9.54
N ASN A 233 1.06 5.84 9.92
CA ASN A 233 2.14 6.66 10.47
C ASN A 233 2.95 7.39 9.39
N ILE A 234 3.19 6.76 8.23
CA ILE A 234 3.87 7.40 7.09
C ILE A 234 3.12 8.65 6.64
N ARG A 235 1.79 8.62 6.57
CA ARG A 235 0.99 9.80 6.23
C ARG A 235 1.15 10.94 7.24
N TRP A 236 1.34 10.64 8.52
CA TRP A 236 1.68 11.66 9.51
C TRP A 236 3.12 12.16 9.33
N MET A 237 4.08 11.25 9.14
CA MET A 237 5.47 11.62 8.91
C MET A 237 5.60 12.56 7.71
N LEU A 238 4.91 12.28 6.59
CA LEU A 238 4.88 13.15 5.40
C LEU A 238 4.39 14.57 5.75
N ALA A 239 3.38 14.70 6.60
CA ALA A 239 2.87 15.99 7.05
C ALA A 239 3.82 16.75 8.00
N MET A 240 4.86 16.09 8.51
CA MET A 240 5.89 16.69 9.37
C MET A 240 7.07 17.27 8.58
N GLN A 241 7.14 17.04 7.28
CA GLN A 241 8.10 17.72 6.40
C GLN A 241 7.62 19.14 6.10
N ASP A 242 8.54 20.10 6.14
CA ASP A 242 8.28 21.44 5.65
C ASP A 242 8.44 21.47 4.11
N PRO A 243 7.36 21.74 3.35
CA PRO A 243 7.38 21.70 1.90
C PRO A 243 8.21 22.82 1.27
N HIS A 244 8.62 23.84 2.04
CA HIS A 244 9.40 24.96 1.52
C HIS A 244 10.91 24.68 1.47
N ASP A 245 11.42 23.79 2.32
CA ASP A 245 12.86 23.52 2.40
C ASP A 245 13.23 22.02 2.52
N GLY A 246 12.26 21.12 2.69
CA GLY A 246 12.48 19.69 2.82
C GLY A 246 12.87 19.23 4.24
N GLY A 247 13.09 20.14 5.18
CA GLY A 247 13.46 19.81 6.56
C GLY A 247 12.28 19.29 7.36
N VAL A 248 12.55 18.42 8.34
CA VAL A 248 11.51 17.68 9.08
C VAL A 248 11.47 18.10 10.54
N TYR A 249 10.28 18.46 11.03
CA TYR A 249 10.10 18.84 12.45
C TYR A 249 10.33 17.64 13.37
N HIS A 250 11.04 17.84 14.48
CA HIS A 250 11.49 16.74 15.33
C HIS A 250 10.33 15.96 16.00
N LYS A 251 9.29 16.67 16.43
CA LYS A 251 8.09 16.09 17.07
C LYS A 251 6.86 17.00 16.94
N CYS A 252 5.68 16.39 17.06
CA CYS A 252 4.39 17.06 17.24
C CYS A 252 3.88 16.76 18.64
N THR A 253 3.73 17.80 19.48
CA THR A 253 3.62 17.63 20.93
C THR A 253 2.82 18.72 21.63
N HIS A 254 2.24 18.43 22.78
CA HIS A 254 1.88 19.48 23.74
C HIS A 254 3.13 20.11 24.36
N ALA A 255 2.99 21.31 24.93
CA ALA A 255 4.07 21.92 25.71
C ALA A 255 4.45 21.07 26.94
N ASN A 256 3.48 20.44 27.60
CA ASN A 256 3.69 19.57 28.75
C ASN A 256 2.97 18.24 28.57
N PHE A 257 3.42 17.20 29.28
CA PHE A 257 2.68 15.94 29.32
C PHE A 257 1.24 16.15 29.80
N SER A 258 0.30 15.54 29.09
CA SER A 258 -1.10 15.50 29.48
C SER A 258 -1.29 14.71 30.78
N GLY A 259 -2.33 15.04 31.54
CA GLY A 259 -2.75 14.25 32.69
C GLY A 259 -3.31 12.87 32.29
N VAL A 260 -3.79 12.13 33.29
CA VAL A 260 -4.46 10.84 33.12
C VAL A 260 -5.92 11.09 32.70
N VAL A 261 -6.12 11.30 31.41
CA VAL A 261 -7.42 11.57 30.78
C VAL A 261 -7.48 10.84 29.45
N MET A 262 -8.67 10.52 28.95
CA MET A 262 -8.78 9.89 27.64
C MET A 262 -8.30 10.83 26.52
N PRO A 263 -7.83 10.31 25.36
CA PRO A 263 -7.14 11.15 24.38
C PRO A 263 -7.97 12.32 23.83
N HIS A 264 -9.29 12.16 23.70
CA HIS A 264 -10.21 13.22 23.26
C HIS A 264 -10.37 14.38 24.26
N GLN A 265 -9.96 14.17 25.52
CA GLN A 265 -10.03 15.16 26.61
C GLN A 265 -8.70 15.93 26.76
N ALA A 266 -7.62 15.45 26.15
CA ALA A 266 -6.32 16.11 26.13
C ALA A 266 -6.31 17.24 25.07
N THR A 267 -7.05 18.32 25.32
CA THR A 267 -7.30 19.38 24.32
C THR A 267 -6.31 20.56 24.40
N ALA A 268 -5.16 20.40 25.04
CA ALA A 268 -4.16 21.46 25.10
C ALA A 268 -3.60 21.77 23.70
N PRO A 269 -3.11 23.00 23.43
CA PRO A 269 -2.50 23.31 22.16
C PRO A 269 -1.39 22.32 21.78
N ARG A 270 -1.29 22.03 20.49
CA ARG A 270 -0.30 21.14 19.89
C ARG A 270 0.71 21.98 19.13
N TYR A 271 1.97 21.55 19.13
CA TYR A 271 3.08 22.26 18.52
C TYR A 271 3.94 21.32 17.68
N VAL A 272 4.36 21.79 16.50
CA VAL A 272 5.59 21.28 15.89
C VAL A 272 6.78 22.07 16.44
N VAL A 273 7.88 21.37 16.76
CA VAL A 273 9.10 21.96 17.32
C VAL A 273 10.25 21.94 16.30
N GLN A 274 11.42 22.47 16.69
CA GLN A 274 12.58 22.66 15.82
C GLN A 274 12.84 21.43 14.92
N LYS A 275 13.17 21.68 13.64
CA LYS A 275 13.66 20.63 12.73
C LYS A 275 15.02 20.12 13.18
N SER A 276 15.32 18.83 13.01
CA SER A 276 16.64 18.26 13.31
C SER A 276 17.19 17.42 12.17
N SER A 277 18.52 17.33 12.06
CA SER A 277 19.17 16.49 11.06
C SER A 277 18.83 15.01 11.25
N THR A 278 18.80 14.52 12.48
CA THR A 278 18.39 13.14 12.78
C THR A 278 16.95 12.84 12.36
N ALA A 279 15.99 13.70 12.69
CA ALA A 279 14.60 13.53 12.27
C ALA A 279 14.45 13.55 10.75
N ALA A 280 15.18 14.43 10.06
CA ALA A 280 15.17 14.49 8.60
C ALA A 280 15.77 13.23 7.95
N LEU A 281 16.82 12.66 8.53
CA LEU A 281 17.49 11.47 7.99
C LEU A 281 16.75 10.17 8.32
N ASP A 282 16.13 10.05 9.49
CA ASP A 282 15.22 8.95 9.83
C ASP A 282 14.01 8.96 8.90
N PHE A 283 13.43 10.14 8.69
CA PHE A 283 12.37 10.35 7.72
C PHE A 283 12.80 9.97 6.30
N ALA A 284 13.97 10.43 5.85
CA ALA A 284 14.48 10.08 4.52
C ALA A 284 14.65 8.57 4.35
N SER A 285 15.15 7.90 5.38
CA SER A 285 15.35 6.45 5.39
C SER A 285 14.02 5.69 5.25
N VAL A 286 13.03 6.03 6.09
CA VAL A 286 11.70 5.41 6.06
C VAL A 286 10.97 5.72 4.76
N MET A 287 11.00 6.97 4.29
CA MET A 287 10.32 7.34 3.05
C MET A 287 10.94 6.64 1.82
N ALA A 288 12.27 6.45 1.79
CA ALA A 288 12.91 5.67 0.74
C ALA A 288 12.46 4.19 0.77
N GLN A 289 12.40 3.57 1.94
CA GLN A 289 11.86 2.20 2.07
C GLN A 289 10.38 2.11 1.71
N ALA A 290 9.57 3.06 2.16
CA ALA A 290 8.17 3.15 1.79
C ALA A 290 8.00 3.29 0.27
N ALA A 291 8.79 4.13 -0.39
CA ALA A 291 8.71 4.35 -1.83
C ALA A 291 8.89 3.06 -2.63
N ARG A 292 9.89 2.23 -2.31
CA ARG A 292 10.11 0.96 -3.01
C ARG A 292 9.08 -0.11 -2.69
N ILE A 293 8.54 -0.13 -1.46
CA ILE A 293 7.52 -1.11 -1.05
C ILE A 293 6.16 -0.75 -1.66
N PHE A 294 5.73 0.51 -1.55
CA PHE A 294 4.43 0.95 -2.03
C PHE A 294 4.35 1.08 -3.55
N ARG A 295 5.47 0.98 -4.27
CA ARG A 295 5.48 0.86 -5.74
C ARG A 295 4.68 -0.37 -6.22
N ASP A 296 4.66 -1.44 -5.43
CA ASP A 296 3.88 -2.65 -5.73
C ASP A 296 2.35 -2.44 -5.57
N PHE A 297 1.93 -1.30 -5.02
CA PHE A 297 0.53 -0.97 -4.69
C PHE A 297 0.07 0.32 -5.39
N GLU A 298 0.63 0.62 -6.57
CA GLU A 298 0.31 1.85 -7.32
C GLU A 298 -1.17 1.93 -7.75
N ILE A 299 -1.84 0.79 -7.87
CA ILE A 299 -3.28 0.73 -8.18
C ILE A 299 -4.09 1.23 -6.98
N GLU A 300 -3.77 0.76 -5.79
CA GLU A 300 -4.47 1.08 -4.56
C GLU A 300 -4.08 2.45 -3.99
N LEU A 301 -2.81 2.84 -4.17
CA LEU A 301 -2.17 4.00 -3.57
C LEU A 301 -1.42 4.85 -4.63
N PRO A 302 -2.12 5.37 -5.65
CA PRO A 302 -1.50 6.04 -6.78
C PRO A 302 -0.70 7.28 -6.35
N GLY A 303 0.53 7.40 -6.86
CA GLY A 303 1.47 8.48 -6.60
C GLY A 303 2.10 8.47 -5.20
N LEU A 304 1.75 7.52 -4.33
CA LEU A 304 2.32 7.44 -2.98
C LEU A 304 3.82 7.12 -3.04
N ALA A 305 4.21 6.17 -3.89
CA ALA A 305 5.61 5.76 -4.02
C ALA A 305 6.50 6.94 -4.45
N ASP A 306 6.04 7.73 -5.43
CA ASP A 306 6.74 8.92 -5.91
C ASP A 306 6.77 10.05 -4.89
N SER A 307 5.66 10.24 -4.17
CA SER A 307 5.59 11.22 -3.08
C SER A 307 6.59 10.88 -1.97
N CYS A 308 6.68 9.61 -1.57
CA CYS A 308 7.65 9.13 -0.59
C CYS A 308 9.08 9.33 -1.09
N LEU A 309 9.40 8.98 -2.34
CA LEU A 309 10.74 9.17 -2.87
C LEU A 309 11.14 10.65 -2.94
N THR A 310 10.23 11.51 -3.41
CA THR A 310 10.44 12.96 -3.47
C THR A 310 10.69 13.54 -2.08
N ALA A 311 9.87 13.15 -1.11
CA ALA A 311 10.04 13.57 0.28
C ALA A 311 11.37 13.09 0.88
N ALA A 312 11.77 11.84 0.59
CA ALA A 312 13.05 11.27 1.03
C ALA A 312 14.25 12.07 0.51
N LEU A 313 14.25 12.39 -0.79
CA LEU A 313 15.29 13.18 -1.43
C LEU A 313 15.36 14.61 -0.88
N GLY A 314 14.21 15.24 -0.65
CA GLY A 314 14.14 16.58 -0.05
C GLY A 314 14.70 16.62 1.37
N ALA A 315 14.38 15.63 2.21
CA ALA A 315 14.90 15.57 3.57
C ALA A 315 16.40 15.26 3.62
N TRP A 316 16.88 14.38 2.73
CA TRP A 316 18.31 14.13 2.55
C TRP A 316 19.08 15.38 2.13
N ASP A 317 18.57 16.14 1.15
CA ASP A 317 19.20 17.37 0.69
C ASP A 317 19.22 18.43 1.80
N TRP A 318 18.11 18.61 2.52
CA TRP A 318 18.04 19.52 3.65
C TRP A 318 19.07 19.16 4.74
N ALA A 319 19.14 17.88 5.12
CA ALA A 319 20.06 17.42 6.16
C ALA A 319 21.53 17.62 5.77
N ARG A 320 21.88 17.41 4.49
CA ARG A 320 23.23 17.67 3.98
C ARG A 320 23.64 19.14 4.03
N HIS A 321 22.68 20.06 3.89
CA HIS A 321 22.92 21.50 4.03
C HIS A 321 22.86 21.98 5.50
N HIS A 322 22.26 21.19 6.39
CA HIS A 322 22.09 21.48 7.81
C HIS A 322 22.63 20.37 8.73
N PRO A 323 23.86 19.85 8.50
CA PRO A 323 24.39 18.78 9.33
C PRO A 323 24.58 19.25 10.77
N HIS A 324 24.50 18.33 11.72
CA HIS A 324 24.67 18.60 13.16
C HIS A 324 23.63 19.56 13.75
N THR A 325 22.47 19.69 13.10
CA THR A 325 21.32 20.46 13.62
C THR A 325 20.56 19.59 14.60
N TYR A 326 21.07 19.49 15.82
CA TYR A 326 20.51 18.61 16.83
C TYR A 326 19.37 19.26 17.62
N TYR A 327 18.32 18.48 17.91
CA TYR A 327 17.29 18.87 18.87
C TYR A 327 17.87 18.79 20.29
N ARG A 328 17.82 19.91 21.03
CA ARG A 328 18.32 20.04 22.41
C ARG A 328 17.31 20.77 23.24
N GLN A 329 16.42 20.03 23.90
CA GLN A 329 15.23 20.57 24.54
C GLN A 329 15.57 21.63 25.60
N ASN A 330 16.55 21.35 26.46
CA ASN A 330 17.00 22.31 27.47
C ASN A 330 17.56 23.62 26.87
N ASN A 331 18.25 23.54 25.72
CA ASN A 331 18.78 24.72 25.05
C ASN A 331 17.68 25.55 24.38
N ILE A 332 16.63 24.87 23.88
CA ILE A 332 15.46 25.49 23.26
C ILE A 332 14.65 26.23 24.32
N ASN A 333 14.32 25.58 25.44
CA ASN A 333 13.54 26.17 26.54
C ASN A 333 14.23 27.40 27.18
N ASN A 334 15.56 27.43 27.20
CA ASN A 334 16.30 28.62 27.65
C ASN A 334 16.12 29.86 26.74
N LYS A 335 15.51 29.72 25.57
CA LYS A 335 15.42 30.77 24.53
C LYS A 335 14.00 31.05 24.04
N PHE A 336 13.09 30.08 24.17
CA PHE A 336 11.81 30.10 23.49
C PHE A 336 10.70 29.64 24.43
N ASP A 337 9.54 30.27 24.32
CA ASP A 337 8.32 29.92 25.03
C ASP A 337 7.25 29.39 24.06
N PRO A 338 6.31 28.54 24.51
CA PRO A 338 6.31 27.88 25.82
C PRO A 338 7.41 26.80 25.94
N ASP A 339 7.93 26.61 27.15
CA ASP A 339 8.80 25.47 27.44
C ASP A 339 8.16 24.14 27.01
N ILE A 340 8.94 23.31 26.31
CA ILE A 340 8.56 21.94 25.96
C ILE A 340 9.16 20.98 26.99
N THR A 341 8.33 20.18 27.65
CA THR A 341 8.74 19.24 28.72
C THR A 341 8.41 17.78 28.43
N THR A 342 7.88 17.48 27.25
CA THR A 342 7.60 16.12 26.76
C THR A 342 8.88 15.38 26.35
N GLY A 343 8.79 14.10 25.95
CA GLY A 343 9.95 13.25 25.63
C GLY A 343 10.91 13.90 24.62
N GLU A 344 12.21 13.84 24.87
CA GLU A 344 13.17 14.58 24.03
C GLU A 344 13.50 13.86 22.72
N TYR A 345 13.78 12.54 22.77
CA TYR A 345 14.37 11.77 21.65
C TYR A 345 15.57 12.47 20.98
N GLY A 346 16.37 13.15 21.82
CA GLY A 346 17.51 13.92 21.37
C GLY A 346 18.71 13.04 21.08
N ASP A 347 19.31 13.23 19.90
CA ASP A 347 20.57 12.62 19.51
C ASP A 347 21.65 13.68 19.28
N SER A 348 22.88 13.35 19.64
CA SER A 348 24.08 14.17 19.46
C SER A 348 25.05 13.71 18.40
N ASP A 349 24.71 12.63 17.72
CA ASP A 349 25.34 12.17 16.50
C ASP A 349 24.25 12.10 15.42
N ASP A 350 24.62 12.40 14.18
CA ASP A 350 23.76 12.18 13.01
C ASP A 350 24.45 11.28 11.96
N SER A 351 25.62 10.75 12.31
CA SER A 351 26.49 10.02 11.38
C SER A 351 25.94 8.64 11.03
N ASP A 352 25.22 7.98 11.94
CA ASP A 352 24.58 6.70 11.66
C ASP A 352 23.25 6.85 10.92
N GLU A 353 22.48 7.92 11.15
CA GLU A 353 21.31 8.28 10.35
C GLU A 353 21.73 8.62 8.92
N PHE A 354 22.83 9.36 8.71
CA PHE A 354 23.38 9.59 7.37
C PHE A 354 23.74 8.28 6.67
N ARG A 355 24.34 7.33 7.40
CA ARG A 355 24.69 6.01 6.85
C ARG A 355 23.45 5.19 6.52
N TRP A 356 22.41 5.26 7.35
CA TRP A 356 21.15 4.60 7.11
C TRP A 356 20.42 5.19 5.90
N ALA A 357 20.24 6.51 5.85
CA ALA A 357 19.56 7.20 4.75
C ALA A 357 20.29 6.97 3.42
N ALA A 358 21.62 7.00 3.40
CA ALA A 358 22.41 6.70 2.20
C ALA A 358 22.16 5.28 1.70
N ALA A 359 22.05 4.30 2.61
CA ALA A 359 21.77 2.92 2.24
C ALA A 359 20.36 2.78 1.65
N GLU A 360 19.33 3.35 2.27
CA GLU A 360 17.95 3.25 1.81
C GLU A 360 17.73 3.98 0.47
N LEU A 361 18.28 5.18 0.31
CA LEU A 361 18.22 5.94 -0.94
C LEU A 361 18.97 5.23 -2.06
N TYR A 362 20.13 4.65 -1.77
CA TYR A 362 20.87 3.84 -2.74
C TYR A 362 20.06 2.63 -3.22
N ILE A 363 19.47 1.86 -2.30
CA ILE A 363 18.64 0.69 -2.64
C ILE A 363 17.43 1.12 -3.48
N THR A 364 16.81 2.24 -3.15
CA THR A 364 15.57 2.68 -3.78
C THR A 364 15.81 3.31 -5.16
N THR A 365 16.87 4.11 -5.31
CA THR A 365 17.16 4.86 -6.54
C THR A 365 18.14 4.16 -7.49
N GLN A 366 18.86 3.14 -7.00
CA GLN A 366 19.97 2.48 -7.70
C GLN A 366 21.13 3.43 -8.07
N GLN A 367 21.26 4.58 -7.40
CA GLN A 367 22.32 5.55 -7.66
C GLN A 367 23.52 5.40 -6.71
N ASP A 368 24.67 4.97 -7.24
CA ASP A 368 25.94 4.84 -6.50
C ASP A 368 26.42 6.13 -5.81
N SER A 369 25.89 7.30 -6.22
CA SER A 369 26.21 8.61 -5.68
C SER A 369 25.89 8.71 -4.17
N PHE A 370 24.84 8.04 -3.68
CA PHE A 370 24.49 8.04 -2.26
C PHE A 370 25.55 7.32 -1.41
N ILE A 371 25.99 6.14 -1.87
CA ILE A 371 27.06 5.36 -1.21
C ILE A 371 28.41 6.07 -1.29
N THR A 372 28.68 6.71 -2.43
CA THR A 372 29.91 7.49 -2.62
C THR A 372 29.95 8.71 -1.70
N ALA A 373 28.80 9.36 -1.48
CA ALA A 373 28.67 10.50 -0.58
C ALA A 373 28.86 10.08 0.88
N ILE A 374 28.16 9.03 1.33
CA ILE A 374 28.27 8.48 2.68
C ILE A 374 28.34 6.96 2.58
N ASN A 375 29.50 6.39 2.92
CA ASN A 375 29.68 4.94 2.89
C ASN A 375 29.10 4.29 4.17
N PRO A 376 28.05 3.44 4.07
CA PRO A 376 27.44 2.78 5.23
C PRO A 376 28.38 1.82 5.96
N LEU A 377 29.45 1.35 5.29
CA LEU A 377 30.44 0.42 5.85
C LEU A 377 31.56 1.12 6.63
N VAL A 378 31.54 2.44 6.80
CA VAL A 378 32.53 3.14 7.66
C VAL A 378 32.49 2.61 9.10
N GLY A 379 33.67 2.44 9.70
CA GLY A 379 33.84 1.76 11.00
C GLY A 379 33.99 0.23 10.87
N ASN A 380 34.23 -0.45 12.00
CA ASN A 380 34.55 -1.90 12.01
C ASN A 380 33.47 -2.80 12.63
N SER A 381 32.41 -2.24 13.23
CA SER A 381 31.41 -3.00 14.00
C SER A 381 29.99 -2.54 13.71
N ALA A 382 29.05 -3.48 13.69
CA ALA A 382 27.62 -3.21 13.82
C ALA A 382 27.22 -3.34 15.30
N SER A 383 26.20 -2.60 15.72
CA SER A 383 25.57 -2.68 17.05
C SER A 383 24.12 -3.11 16.92
N VAL A 384 23.53 -3.59 18.02
CA VAL A 384 22.08 -3.79 18.12
C VAL A 384 21.39 -2.43 17.91
N PRO A 385 20.46 -2.30 16.95
CA PRO A 385 19.80 -1.03 16.71
C PRO A 385 18.97 -0.54 17.91
N ALA A 386 18.93 0.77 18.07
CA ALA A 386 18.02 1.48 18.96
C ALA A 386 17.72 2.86 18.34
N TRP A 387 16.75 3.61 18.88
CA TRP A 387 16.39 4.92 18.33
C TRP A 387 17.56 5.92 18.22
N PRO A 388 18.62 5.93 19.06
CA PRO A 388 19.79 6.80 18.88
C PRO A 388 20.97 6.07 18.20
N SER A 389 20.70 4.92 17.57
CA SER A 389 21.72 4.11 16.92
C SER A 389 21.09 3.25 15.82
N VAL A 390 20.84 3.87 14.67
CA VAL A 390 20.06 3.31 13.56
C VAL A 390 20.90 2.85 12.37
N GLY A 391 22.21 3.12 12.36
CA GLY A 391 23.09 2.78 11.23
C GLY A 391 23.09 1.29 10.84
N THR A 392 22.87 0.39 11.79
CA THR A 392 22.76 -1.06 11.52
C THR A 392 21.50 -1.41 10.71
N LEU A 393 20.41 -0.61 10.78
CA LEU A 393 19.20 -0.82 9.97
C LEU A 393 19.53 -0.75 8.48
N GLY A 394 20.31 0.25 8.06
CA GLY A 394 20.80 0.34 6.67
C GLY A 394 21.65 -0.86 6.26
N LEU A 395 22.42 -1.45 7.18
CA LEU A 395 23.17 -2.69 6.91
C LEU A 395 22.23 -3.89 6.71
N TYR A 396 21.14 -3.99 7.47
CA TYR A 396 20.14 -5.03 7.26
C TYR A 396 19.50 -4.92 5.88
N SER A 397 19.09 -3.72 5.46
CA SER A 397 18.50 -3.47 4.14
C SER A 397 19.47 -3.79 3.00
N LEU A 398 20.73 -3.35 3.09
CA LEU A 398 21.76 -3.70 2.11
C LEU A 398 21.99 -5.22 2.06
N ALA A 399 21.96 -5.90 3.20
CA ALA A 399 22.19 -7.33 3.27
C ALA A 399 21.02 -8.12 2.66
N PHE A 400 19.79 -7.64 2.83
CA PHE A 400 18.60 -8.19 2.18
C PHE A 400 18.69 -8.04 0.65
N HIS A 401 19.03 -6.84 0.17
CA HIS A 401 19.12 -6.49 -1.26
C HIS A 401 20.46 -6.85 -1.93
N ARG A 402 21.38 -7.51 -1.22
CA ARG A 402 22.78 -7.78 -1.63
C ARG A 402 22.99 -8.37 -3.03
N LYS A 403 21.98 -9.04 -3.59
CA LYS A 403 22.06 -9.66 -4.92
C LYS A 403 21.91 -8.63 -6.05
N ASN A 404 21.32 -7.48 -5.75
CA ASN A 404 20.96 -6.44 -6.71
C ASN A 404 21.84 -5.18 -6.53
N LEU A 405 22.81 -5.21 -5.61
CA LEU A 405 23.70 -4.07 -5.38
C LEU A 405 24.84 -4.05 -6.40
N THR A 406 25.31 -2.85 -6.72
CA THR A 406 26.50 -2.60 -7.53
C THR A 406 27.79 -2.89 -6.74
N ALA A 407 28.95 -2.77 -7.40
CA ALA A 407 30.25 -2.91 -6.75
C ALA A 407 30.58 -1.76 -5.77
N ALA A 408 29.72 -0.74 -5.62
CA ALA A 408 29.91 0.34 -4.66
C ALA A 408 29.87 -0.13 -3.19
N ILE A 409 29.24 -1.29 -2.92
CA ILE A 409 29.16 -1.89 -1.59
C ILE A 409 29.87 -3.25 -1.58
N ASP A 410 30.83 -3.41 -0.66
CA ASP A 410 31.46 -4.71 -0.40
C ASP A 410 30.51 -5.60 0.41
N THR A 411 29.79 -6.47 -0.31
CA THR A 411 28.84 -7.41 0.29
C THR A 411 29.51 -8.46 1.19
N THR A 412 30.81 -8.74 1.03
CA THR A 412 31.53 -9.68 1.90
C THR A 412 31.79 -9.03 3.25
N VAL A 413 32.27 -7.79 3.27
CA VAL A 413 32.47 -7.01 4.52
C VAL A 413 31.14 -6.82 5.24
N LEU A 414 30.08 -6.47 4.50
CA LEU A 414 28.72 -6.33 5.04
C LEU A 414 28.25 -7.61 5.74
N LYS A 415 28.31 -8.77 5.06
CA LYS A 415 27.89 -10.07 5.63
C LYS A 415 28.70 -10.41 6.87
N ASN A 416 30.03 -10.29 6.81
CA ASN A 416 30.91 -10.62 7.93
C ASN A 416 30.65 -9.75 9.16
N ARG A 417 30.26 -8.49 8.96
CA ARG A 417 29.95 -7.57 10.05
C ARG A 417 28.66 -7.96 10.78
N LEU A 418 27.61 -8.30 10.03
CA LEU A 418 26.34 -8.72 10.61
C LEU A 418 26.43 -10.10 11.29
N ILE A 419 27.17 -11.03 10.68
CA ILE A 419 27.45 -12.35 11.28
C ILE A 419 28.22 -12.19 12.60
N ARG A 420 29.26 -11.34 12.63
CA ARG A 420 30.01 -11.09 13.87
C ARG A 420 29.14 -10.53 14.99
N LEU A 421 28.25 -9.58 14.70
CA LEU A 421 27.29 -9.08 15.69
C LEU A 421 26.44 -10.22 16.27
N ALA A 422 25.91 -11.10 15.41
CA ALA A 422 25.11 -12.24 15.85
C ALA A 422 25.92 -13.28 16.63
N ASP A 423 27.16 -13.55 16.24
CA ASP A 423 28.08 -14.44 16.97
C ASP A 423 28.35 -13.93 18.39
N ASP A 424 28.64 -12.63 18.51
CA ASP A 424 28.90 -11.97 19.80
C ASP A 424 27.66 -12.05 20.72
N LEU A 425 26.46 -11.88 20.16
CA LEU A 425 25.19 -12.00 20.89
C LEU A 425 24.91 -13.44 21.32
N GLN A 426 25.06 -14.41 20.41
CA GLN A 426 24.81 -15.82 20.68
C GLN A 426 25.75 -16.37 21.78
N ALA A 427 26.99 -15.89 21.84
CA ALA A 427 27.94 -16.27 22.88
C ALA A 427 27.41 -16.02 24.31
N GLU A 428 26.55 -15.01 24.49
CA GLU A 428 25.95 -14.68 25.80
C GLU A 428 24.93 -15.70 26.28
N LEU A 429 24.26 -16.45 25.39
CA LEU A 429 23.31 -17.50 25.79
C LEU A 429 23.97 -18.55 26.67
N SER A 430 25.20 -18.94 26.32
CA SER A 430 25.97 -19.91 27.08
C SER A 430 26.37 -19.38 28.47
N ARG A 431 26.48 -18.07 28.64
CA ARG A 431 26.85 -17.39 29.91
C ARG A 431 25.64 -17.13 30.80
N SER A 432 24.46 -16.95 30.19
CA SER A 432 23.20 -16.73 30.89
C SER A 432 22.60 -18.03 31.43
N ALA A 433 22.32 -18.10 32.73
CA ALA A 433 21.59 -19.24 33.30
C ALA A 433 20.12 -19.28 32.85
N TYR A 434 19.59 -18.14 32.39
CA TYR A 434 18.22 -17.98 31.87
C TYR A 434 18.09 -18.22 30.36
N GLN A 435 19.21 -18.50 29.67
CA GLN A 435 19.27 -18.61 28.21
C GLN A 435 18.69 -17.34 27.53
N VAL A 436 19.26 -16.18 27.85
CA VAL A 436 18.91 -14.89 27.24
C VAL A 436 20.19 -14.13 26.87
N MET A 437 20.18 -13.39 25.76
CA MET A 437 21.33 -12.62 25.26
C MET A 437 21.50 -11.27 25.99
N LEU A 438 20.53 -10.89 26.83
CA LEU A 438 20.48 -9.60 27.49
C LEU A 438 21.53 -9.50 28.60
N THR A 439 22.42 -8.50 28.48
CA THR A 439 23.48 -8.21 29.45
C THR A 439 23.37 -6.80 30.04
N THR A 440 22.50 -5.96 29.49
CA THR A 440 22.22 -4.61 29.98
C THR A 440 20.71 -4.44 30.12
N PHE A 441 20.29 -3.61 31.08
CA PHE A 441 18.88 -3.44 31.43
C PHE A 441 18.51 -1.94 31.43
N PRO A 442 18.59 -1.26 30.28
CA PRO A 442 18.17 0.13 30.18
C PRO A 442 16.65 0.26 30.27
N TRP A 443 16.15 1.50 30.29
CA TRP A 443 14.74 1.77 30.01
C TRP A 443 14.41 1.27 28.59
N GLY A 444 13.46 0.33 28.48
CA GLY A 444 13.18 -0.38 27.22
C GLY A 444 14.03 -1.64 27.01
N SER A 445 14.57 -2.25 28.07
CA SER A 445 15.41 -3.46 27.98
C SER A 445 14.74 -4.64 27.25
N ASN A 446 13.42 -4.76 27.29
CA ASN A 446 12.70 -5.78 26.52
C ASN A 446 12.82 -5.55 25.00
N ALA A 447 12.81 -4.29 24.55
CA ALA A 447 13.05 -3.95 23.15
C ALA A 447 14.50 -4.26 22.73
N VAL A 448 15.47 -4.12 23.64
CA VAL A 448 16.85 -4.57 23.38
C VAL A 448 16.88 -6.07 23.10
N ALA A 449 16.18 -6.89 23.91
CA ALA A 449 16.09 -8.33 23.67
C ALA A 449 15.44 -8.64 22.30
N ALA A 450 14.37 -7.93 21.93
CA ALA A 450 13.73 -8.11 20.63
C ALA A 450 14.63 -7.70 19.45
N ASN A 451 15.35 -6.58 19.56
CA ASN A 451 16.29 -6.13 18.53
C ASN A 451 17.52 -7.05 18.40
N GLN A 452 18.00 -7.65 19.50
CA GLN A 452 19.01 -8.70 19.45
C GLN A 452 18.52 -9.91 18.64
N SER A 453 17.27 -10.34 18.84
CA SER A 453 16.66 -11.43 18.06
C SER A 453 16.56 -11.08 16.58
N MET A 454 16.21 -9.83 16.25
CA MET A 454 16.21 -9.35 14.86
C MET A 454 17.61 -9.47 14.23
N ALA A 455 18.68 -9.09 14.93
CA ALA A 455 20.05 -9.26 14.46
C ALA A 455 20.40 -10.73 14.15
N CYS A 456 20.01 -11.65 15.02
CA CYS A 456 20.22 -13.09 14.80
C CYS A 456 19.41 -13.61 13.60
N ILE A 457 18.16 -13.15 13.42
CA ILE A 457 17.35 -13.51 12.23
C ILE A 457 18.01 -13.03 10.94
N GLN A 458 18.63 -11.84 10.95
CA GLN A 458 19.39 -11.36 9.78
C GLN A 458 20.60 -12.25 9.49
N ALA A 459 21.36 -12.66 10.50
CA ALA A 459 22.45 -13.62 10.32
C ALA A 459 21.95 -14.97 9.77
N PHE A 460 20.84 -15.51 10.30
CA PHE A 460 20.19 -16.71 9.77
C PHE A 460 19.84 -16.56 8.28
N LYS A 461 19.26 -15.44 7.84
CA LYS A 461 18.94 -15.20 6.42
C LYS A 461 20.20 -15.12 5.54
N LEU A 462 21.37 -14.84 6.10
CA LEU A 462 22.65 -14.76 5.38
C LEU A 462 23.45 -16.06 5.34
N THR A 463 23.25 -16.95 6.32
CA THR A 463 24.04 -18.18 6.52
C THR A 463 23.24 -19.47 6.44
N ALA A 464 21.93 -19.40 6.66
CA ALA A 464 21.03 -20.54 6.93
C ALA A 464 21.40 -21.37 8.18
N ASP A 465 22.22 -20.84 9.08
CA ASP A 465 22.59 -21.50 10.33
C ASP A 465 21.46 -21.34 11.37
N SER A 466 20.77 -22.44 11.67
CA SER A 466 19.61 -22.46 12.57
C SER A 466 19.95 -22.05 14.00
N SER A 467 21.21 -22.09 14.41
CA SER A 467 21.61 -21.70 15.76
C SER A 467 21.33 -20.21 16.05
N TYR A 468 21.31 -19.35 15.02
CA TYR A 468 20.85 -17.97 15.17
C TYR A 468 19.33 -17.86 15.34
N LEU A 469 18.57 -18.76 14.70
CA LEU A 469 17.11 -18.82 14.89
C LEU A 469 16.78 -19.27 16.32
N ASP A 470 17.50 -20.28 16.82
CA ASP A 470 17.36 -20.77 18.19
C ASP A 470 17.71 -19.66 19.22
N ALA A 471 18.70 -18.83 18.92
CA ALA A 471 19.03 -17.65 19.73
C ALA A 471 17.91 -16.61 19.74
N ALA A 472 17.28 -16.34 18.59
CA ALA A 472 16.14 -15.44 18.50
C ALA A 472 14.92 -15.96 19.29
N ILE A 473 14.65 -17.27 19.22
CA ILE A 473 13.60 -17.94 20.03
C ILE A 473 13.91 -17.81 21.52
N ALA A 474 15.16 -17.98 21.93
CA ALA A 474 15.54 -17.90 23.34
C ALA A 474 15.23 -16.53 23.98
N ASN A 475 15.41 -15.44 23.23
CA ASN A 475 15.00 -14.10 23.66
C ASN A 475 13.47 -13.91 23.62
N LEU A 476 12.75 -14.53 22.66
CA LEU A 476 11.28 -14.52 22.67
C LEU A 476 10.73 -15.27 23.89
N ASP A 477 11.29 -16.43 24.24
CA ASP A 477 10.93 -17.16 25.46
C ASP A 477 11.11 -16.29 26.71
N TYR A 478 12.20 -15.51 26.76
CA TYR A 478 12.43 -14.53 27.83
C TYR A 478 11.30 -13.49 27.88
N LEU A 479 10.91 -12.91 26.74
CA LEU A 479 9.85 -11.90 26.67
C LEU A 479 8.49 -12.47 27.09
N LEU A 480 8.25 -13.77 26.84
CA LEU A 480 6.98 -14.45 27.09
C LEU A 480 6.93 -15.23 28.41
N GLY A 481 7.89 -15.05 29.31
CA GLY A 481 7.81 -15.56 30.70
C GLY A 481 9.03 -16.31 31.23
N ARG A 482 10.00 -16.69 30.39
CA ARG A 482 11.26 -17.31 30.83
C ARG A 482 12.26 -16.26 31.33
N ASN A 483 11.81 -15.44 32.27
CA ASN A 483 12.58 -14.33 32.82
C ASN A 483 12.47 -14.27 34.34
N ALA A 484 13.31 -13.46 34.97
CA ALA A 484 13.38 -13.41 36.43
C ALA A 484 12.24 -12.65 37.12
N THR A 485 11.35 -12.03 36.34
CA THR A 485 10.17 -11.33 36.85
C THR A 485 8.92 -12.19 36.81
N THR A 486 8.95 -13.34 36.11
CA THR A 486 7.83 -14.27 35.86
C THR A 486 6.71 -13.72 34.98
N PHE A 487 6.81 -12.49 34.46
CA PHE A 487 5.79 -11.90 33.60
C PHE A 487 5.96 -12.33 32.15
N CYS A 488 4.84 -12.60 31.46
CA CYS A 488 4.80 -12.48 30.01
C CYS A 488 4.64 -10.99 29.67
N PHE A 489 5.68 -10.33 29.17
CA PHE A 489 5.71 -8.86 29.07
C PHE A 489 4.76 -8.26 28.01
N VAL A 490 4.01 -9.09 27.29
CA VAL A 490 3.02 -8.67 26.31
C VAL A 490 1.63 -8.70 26.95
N SER A 491 0.98 -7.55 27.02
CA SER A 491 -0.38 -7.41 27.55
C SER A 491 -1.38 -8.35 26.88
N GLY A 492 -2.26 -8.94 27.69
CA GLY A 492 -3.28 -9.89 27.24
C GLY A 492 -2.74 -11.24 26.74
N GLN A 493 -1.44 -11.51 26.90
CA GLN A 493 -0.79 -12.76 26.49
C GLN A 493 -0.20 -13.49 27.70
N GLY A 494 -0.23 -14.82 27.66
CA GLY A 494 0.32 -15.66 28.73
C GLY A 494 -0.55 -15.71 29.99
N ASP A 495 -0.08 -16.42 31.00
CA ASP A 495 -0.78 -16.64 32.27
C ASP A 495 -0.62 -15.45 33.24
N LYS A 496 0.50 -14.73 33.13
CA LYS A 496 0.82 -13.56 33.95
C LYS A 496 1.30 -12.37 33.10
N PRO A 497 0.39 -11.72 32.35
CA PRO A 497 0.67 -10.44 31.70
C PRO A 497 0.72 -9.29 32.72
N PRO A 498 1.41 -8.17 32.41
CA PRO A 498 1.25 -6.92 33.14
C PRO A 498 -0.17 -6.38 32.97
N MET A 499 -0.68 -5.74 34.01
CA MET A 499 -2.04 -5.19 34.06
C MET A 499 -2.09 -3.68 34.23
N HIS A 500 -1.04 -3.07 34.79
CA HIS A 500 -1.03 -1.67 35.21
C HIS A 500 0.10 -0.90 34.51
N PHE A 501 0.03 -0.83 33.19
CA PHE A 501 1.02 -0.09 32.39
C PHE A 501 0.99 1.40 32.70
N HIS A 502 2.14 2.07 32.59
CA HIS A 502 2.19 3.53 32.45
C HIS A 502 1.65 3.92 31.06
N HIS A 503 0.34 3.87 30.90
CA HIS A 503 -0.36 4.10 29.64
C HIS A 503 -1.66 4.85 29.89
N ARG A 504 -1.70 6.14 29.51
CA ARG A 504 -2.83 7.02 29.85
C ARG A 504 -4.19 6.50 29.40
N PRO A 505 -4.38 5.95 28.17
CA PRO A 505 -5.66 5.35 27.79
C PRO A 505 -6.10 4.23 28.73
N SER A 506 -5.21 3.27 29.04
CA SER A 506 -5.56 2.13 29.90
C SER A 506 -5.84 2.54 31.35
N GLU A 507 -5.24 3.62 31.84
CA GLU A 507 -5.49 4.13 33.19
C GLU A 507 -6.74 5.02 33.27
N ALA A 508 -7.08 5.70 32.17
CA ALA A 508 -8.18 6.67 32.12
C ALA A 508 -9.51 6.09 31.63
N ASP A 509 -9.52 4.89 31.05
CA ASP A 509 -10.74 4.19 30.66
C ASP A 509 -11.38 3.43 31.84
N ASP A 510 -12.55 2.83 31.61
CA ASP A 510 -13.25 2.00 32.59
C ASP A 510 -13.01 0.49 32.34
N VAL A 511 -11.96 0.12 31.61
CA VAL A 511 -11.64 -1.27 31.22
C VAL A 511 -10.56 -1.82 32.14
N VAL A 512 -10.90 -2.89 32.87
CA VAL A 512 -9.96 -3.52 33.83
C VAL A 512 -8.75 -4.12 33.13
N GLU A 513 -8.95 -4.73 31.96
CA GLU A 513 -7.87 -5.36 31.21
C GLU A 513 -7.15 -4.34 30.32
N PRO A 514 -5.80 -4.37 30.29
CA PRO A 514 -5.06 -3.47 29.42
C PRO A 514 -5.35 -3.78 27.95
N ILE A 515 -5.17 -2.77 27.10
CA ILE A 515 -5.14 -2.95 25.64
C ILE A 515 -4.15 -4.08 25.30
N PRO A 516 -4.55 -5.08 24.50
CA PRO A 516 -3.72 -6.25 24.23
C PRO A 516 -2.60 -5.96 23.25
N GLY A 517 -1.50 -6.72 23.36
CA GLY A 517 -0.38 -6.68 22.42
C GLY A 517 0.68 -5.61 22.69
N LEU A 518 0.50 -4.74 23.68
CA LEU A 518 1.51 -3.79 24.15
C LEU A 518 2.65 -4.51 24.89
N LEU A 519 3.90 -4.19 24.52
CA LEU A 519 5.11 -4.68 25.18
C LEU A 519 5.56 -3.71 26.29
N ALA A 520 5.70 -4.22 27.51
CA ALA A 520 6.26 -3.46 28.62
C ALA A 520 7.75 -3.14 28.39
N GLY A 521 8.20 -1.96 28.84
CA GLY A 521 9.61 -1.54 28.76
C GLY A 521 10.60 -2.54 29.37
N GLY A 522 10.20 -3.24 30.43
CA GLY A 522 10.95 -4.34 31.03
C GLY A 522 11.85 -3.93 32.19
N PRO A 523 12.65 -4.87 32.73
CA PRO A 523 13.45 -4.62 33.92
C PRO A 523 14.46 -3.50 33.70
N ASN A 524 14.54 -2.58 34.67
CA ASN A 524 15.43 -1.43 34.66
C ASN A 524 15.86 -1.10 36.09
N PRO A 525 17.14 -1.34 36.48
CA PRO A 525 17.63 -1.10 37.84
C PRO A 525 17.80 0.39 38.18
N SER A 526 17.68 1.30 37.20
CA SER A 526 17.83 2.73 37.46
C SER A 526 16.59 3.37 38.09
N GLN A 527 15.40 2.75 37.91
CA GLN A 527 14.14 3.13 38.57
C GLN A 527 13.90 4.66 38.56
N GLN A 528 14.05 5.30 37.40
CA GLN A 528 14.07 6.77 37.26
C GLN A 528 12.78 7.45 37.73
N ASP A 529 11.67 6.71 37.76
CA ASP A 529 10.36 7.15 38.22
C ASP A 529 10.26 7.33 39.74
N ASN A 530 11.20 6.75 40.51
CA ASN A 530 11.18 6.70 41.97
C ASN A 530 9.88 6.11 42.54
N CYS A 531 9.26 5.17 41.84
CA CYS A 531 8.07 4.48 42.31
C CYS A 531 8.33 3.64 43.56
N PRO A 532 7.46 3.71 44.58
CA PRO A 532 7.50 2.73 45.65
C PRO A 532 7.06 1.36 45.12
N GLY A 533 7.67 0.28 45.63
CA GLY A 533 7.16 -1.08 45.39
C GLY A 533 7.97 -1.95 44.44
N TYR A 534 9.06 -1.45 43.84
CA TYR A 534 9.99 -2.30 43.11
C TYR A 534 10.44 -3.49 43.98
N PRO A 535 10.34 -4.73 43.49
CA PRO A 535 10.66 -5.92 44.29
C PRO A 535 12.16 -6.11 44.48
N SER A 536 13.00 -5.46 43.68
CA SER A 536 14.45 -5.60 43.72
C SER A 536 15.14 -4.47 42.92
N ASN A 537 16.37 -4.14 43.30
CA ASN A 537 17.26 -3.28 42.51
C ASN A 537 18.22 -4.09 41.61
N LEU A 538 18.08 -5.42 41.60
CA LEU A 538 18.89 -6.28 40.73
C LEU A 538 18.42 -6.14 39.28
N PRO A 539 19.34 -6.07 38.29
CA PRO A 539 18.99 -5.72 36.91
C PRO A 539 17.84 -6.54 36.31
N ALA A 540 17.89 -7.87 36.41
CA ALA A 540 16.89 -8.75 35.80
C ALA A 540 15.58 -8.86 36.60
N ARG A 541 15.51 -8.25 37.80
CA ARG A 541 14.37 -8.33 38.72
C ARG A 541 13.76 -6.97 39.04
N SER A 542 14.32 -5.89 38.51
CA SER A 542 13.89 -4.52 38.76
C SER A 542 12.75 -4.12 37.81
N TYR A 543 11.57 -4.68 38.04
CA TYR A 543 10.36 -4.45 37.25
C TYR A 543 9.15 -4.34 38.20
N LEU A 544 8.28 -3.38 37.94
CA LEU A 544 7.10 -3.11 38.74
C LEU A 544 5.87 -2.94 37.83
N ASP A 545 4.86 -3.79 38.02
CA ASP A 545 3.58 -3.68 37.32
C ASP A 545 2.64 -2.70 38.04
N ASP A 546 2.92 -1.40 37.89
CA ASP A 546 2.16 -0.30 38.47
C ASP A 546 2.17 0.90 37.52
N PHE A 547 1.06 1.64 37.43
CA PHE A 547 0.91 2.80 36.55
C PHE A 547 1.98 3.86 36.79
N CYS A 548 2.45 4.04 38.02
CA CYS A 548 3.47 5.04 38.30
C CYS A 548 4.80 4.72 37.60
N SER A 549 5.06 3.44 37.27
CA SER A 549 6.37 2.94 36.86
C SER A 549 6.65 3.15 35.38
N TYR A 550 6.83 4.39 34.94
CA TYR A 550 7.22 4.65 33.56
C TYR A 550 8.58 4.04 33.19
N ALA A 551 9.51 3.91 34.16
CA ALA A 551 10.87 3.46 33.88
C ALA A 551 10.98 1.96 33.56
N SER A 552 9.96 1.16 33.92
CA SER A 552 9.94 -0.28 33.66
C SER A 552 8.65 -0.81 33.02
N ASN A 553 7.54 -0.09 33.15
CA ASN A 553 6.21 -0.57 32.74
C ASN A 553 5.42 0.41 31.85
N GLU A 554 6.09 1.37 31.23
CA GLU A 554 5.50 2.08 30.08
C GLU A 554 5.39 1.14 28.87
N ILE A 555 4.80 1.64 27.78
CA ILE A 555 4.74 1.03 26.46
C ILE A 555 5.37 1.98 25.45
N CYS A 556 5.89 1.50 24.31
CA CYS A 556 6.42 2.39 23.28
C CYS A 556 6.37 1.74 21.90
N ILE A 557 6.15 2.52 20.84
CA ILE A 557 6.09 2.04 19.45
C ILE A 557 7.38 1.34 19.02
N ASN A 558 8.56 1.81 19.47
CA ASN A 558 9.86 1.21 19.17
C ASN A 558 10.17 -0.04 20.01
N TRP A 559 9.34 -0.34 21.01
CA TRP A 559 9.39 -1.59 21.76
C TRP A 559 8.44 -2.61 21.11
N ASN A 560 7.27 -2.15 20.69
CA ASN A 560 6.29 -2.97 19.99
C ASN A 560 6.75 -3.41 18.59
N SER A 561 7.47 -2.56 17.85
CA SER A 561 7.88 -2.90 16.47
C SER A 561 8.84 -4.10 16.39
N PRO A 562 9.91 -4.24 17.20
CA PRO A 562 10.78 -5.40 17.11
C PRO A 562 10.11 -6.68 17.63
N ILE A 563 9.19 -6.62 18.60
CA ILE A 563 8.47 -7.83 19.00
C ILE A 563 7.46 -8.29 17.92
N ALA A 564 6.77 -7.37 17.27
CA ALA A 564 5.93 -7.67 16.11
C ALA A 564 6.75 -8.29 14.97
N TYR A 565 7.96 -7.77 14.74
CA TYR A 565 8.88 -8.33 13.76
C TYR A 565 9.31 -9.75 14.10
N ILE A 566 9.82 -10.01 15.31
CA ILE A 566 10.36 -11.34 15.63
C ILE A 566 9.26 -12.40 15.70
N ALA A 567 8.07 -12.06 16.21
CA ALA A 567 6.95 -12.99 16.25
C ALA A 567 6.52 -13.35 14.82
N SER A 568 6.36 -12.35 13.95
CA SER A 568 6.01 -12.54 12.53
C SER A 568 7.09 -13.30 11.76
N ALA A 569 8.36 -12.94 11.95
CA ALA A 569 9.49 -13.55 11.26
C ALA A 569 9.66 -15.03 11.63
N LEU A 570 9.53 -15.37 12.92
CA LEU A 570 9.62 -16.75 13.38
C LEU A 570 8.50 -17.61 12.79
N GLU A 571 7.28 -17.07 12.72
CA GLU A 571 6.14 -17.75 12.09
C GLU A 571 6.33 -17.96 10.59
N ALA A 572 6.81 -16.94 9.88
CA ALA A 572 7.12 -17.02 8.46
C ALA A 572 8.25 -18.04 8.17
N ILE A 573 9.31 -18.05 8.97
CA ILE A 573 10.46 -18.95 8.80
C ILE A 573 10.09 -20.40 9.13
N HIS A 574 9.35 -20.66 10.21
CA HIS A 574 8.96 -22.03 10.57
C HIS A 574 7.97 -22.62 9.56
N SER A 575 7.11 -21.78 8.98
CA SER A 575 6.19 -22.20 7.90
C SER A 575 6.92 -22.54 6.58
N SER A 576 8.02 -21.84 6.26
CA SER A 576 8.74 -21.99 4.97
C SER A 576 9.88 -23.02 4.98
N THR A 577 10.41 -23.39 6.15
CA THR A 577 11.57 -24.30 6.28
C THR A 577 11.20 -25.77 6.49
N GLY A 578 9.92 -26.15 6.37
CA GLY A 578 9.48 -27.56 6.47
C GLY A 578 9.52 -28.14 7.90
N ARG A 579 9.54 -27.28 8.94
CA ARG A 579 9.20 -27.68 10.32
C ARG A 579 7.67 -27.71 10.56
N THR A 580 6.89 -27.52 9.50
CA THR A 580 5.43 -27.76 9.43
C THR A 580 5.11 -28.64 8.22
N ASN A 581 4.02 -29.38 8.35
CA ASN A 581 3.40 -30.21 7.33
C ASN A 581 3.30 -29.49 5.97
N THR A 582 3.82 -30.08 4.89
CA THR A 582 3.92 -29.40 3.59
C THR A 582 2.60 -29.50 2.84
N ILE A 583 1.95 -28.35 2.62
CA ILE A 583 0.78 -28.22 1.74
C ILE A 583 1.26 -27.78 0.34
N SER A 584 0.75 -28.42 -0.70
CA SER A 584 0.88 -28.00 -2.09
C SER A 584 -0.50 -27.64 -2.62
N VAL A 585 -0.64 -26.46 -3.23
CA VAL A 585 -1.88 -26.02 -3.88
C VAL A 585 -1.58 -25.32 -5.20
N SER A 586 -2.41 -25.57 -6.21
CA SER A 586 -2.30 -24.93 -7.53
C SER A 586 -3.69 -24.62 -8.08
N LEU A 587 -3.88 -23.41 -8.57
CA LEU A 587 -5.07 -23.06 -9.36
C LEU A 587 -5.05 -23.83 -10.69
N LYS A 588 -6.20 -24.38 -11.06
CA LYS A 588 -6.41 -25.15 -12.30
C LYS A 588 -7.24 -24.36 -13.31
N THR A 589 -8.25 -23.64 -12.84
CA THR A 589 -9.06 -22.71 -13.67
C THR A 589 -9.40 -21.47 -12.86
N PRO A 590 -9.47 -20.28 -13.49
CA PRO A 590 -9.10 -19.98 -14.87
C PRO A 590 -7.57 -20.06 -15.08
N THR A 591 -7.09 -19.93 -16.32
CA THR A 591 -5.66 -19.84 -16.64
C THR A 591 -5.21 -18.39 -16.88
N ALA A 592 -3.90 -18.14 -16.81
CA ALA A 592 -3.38 -16.77 -16.85
C ALA A 592 -3.64 -16.10 -18.21
N GLY A 593 -4.16 -14.87 -18.18
CA GLY A 593 -4.52 -14.09 -19.35
C GLY A 593 -5.92 -14.37 -19.91
N GLU A 594 -6.71 -15.25 -19.27
CA GLU A 594 -8.11 -15.43 -19.66
C GLU A 594 -8.92 -14.14 -19.40
N ILE A 595 -9.83 -13.85 -20.33
CA ILE A 595 -10.66 -12.65 -20.34
C ILE A 595 -12.11 -13.09 -20.20
N PHE A 596 -12.83 -12.45 -19.28
CA PHE A 596 -14.24 -12.69 -18.98
C PHE A 596 -15.03 -11.39 -19.10
N GLU A 597 -16.33 -11.49 -19.35
CA GLU A 597 -17.23 -10.33 -19.23
C GLU A 597 -17.77 -10.24 -17.80
N SER A 598 -18.03 -9.03 -17.29
CA SER A 598 -18.62 -8.85 -15.94
C SER A 598 -20.01 -9.50 -15.75
N SER A 599 -20.71 -9.83 -16.84
CA SER A 599 -21.93 -10.64 -16.85
C SER A 599 -21.71 -12.15 -16.70
N GLU A 600 -20.49 -12.64 -16.88
CA GLU A 600 -20.16 -14.07 -16.82
C GLU A 600 -19.99 -14.58 -15.38
N THR A 601 -20.23 -15.87 -15.19
CA THR A 601 -19.88 -16.58 -13.95
C THR A 601 -18.57 -17.31 -14.18
N ILE A 602 -17.54 -17.01 -13.37
CA ILE A 602 -16.19 -17.55 -13.51
C ILE A 602 -16.02 -18.79 -12.61
N SER A 603 -15.62 -19.93 -13.20
CA SER A 603 -15.39 -21.17 -12.45
C SER A 603 -13.97 -21.24 -11.91
N LEU A 604 -13.81 -21.18 -10.59
CA LEU A 604 -12.51 -21.32 -9.93
C LEU A 604 -12.31 -22.76 -9.47
N SER A 605 -11.16 -23.37 -9.78
CA SER A 605 -10.82 -24.72 -9.30
C SER A 605 -9.35 -24.84 -8.94
N ALA A 606 -9.03 -25.70 -7.97
CA ALA A 606 -7.67 -25.91 -7.50
C ALA A 606 -7.40 -27.37 -7.14
N ASP A 607 -6.16 -27.80 -7.36
CA ASP A 607 -5.61 -29.03 -6.79
C ASP A 607 -4.90 -28.68 -5.49
N ALA A 608 -5.21 -29.40 -4.40
CA ALA A 608 -4.55 -29.23 -3.11
C ALA A 608 -4.20 -30.58 -2.49
N SER A 609 -3.03 -30.68 -1.90
CA SER A 609 -2.54 -31.88 -1.19
C SER A 609 -1.69 -31.49 0.01
N ILE A 610 -1.56 -32.41 0.97
CA ILE A 610 -0.84 -32.20 2.23
C ILE A 610 -0.03 -33.45 2.56
N ALA A 611 1.18 -33.27 3.08
CA ALA A 611 2.12 -34.38 3.30
C ALA A 611 1.65 -35.36 4.40
N ALA A 612 1.04 -34.85 5.49
CA ALA A 612 0.59 -35.63 6.64
C ALA A 612 -0.60 -34.97 7.33
N GLY A 613 -1.83 -35.37 7.02
CA GLY A 613 -3.06 -34.77 7.56
C GLY A 613 -4.14 -34.75 6.50
N ALA A 614 -5.12 -33.87 6.64
CA ALA A 614 -6.16 -33.63 5.65
C ALA A 614 -6.25 -32.13 5.29
N ILE A 615 -6.55 -31.85 4.02
CA ILE A 615 -7.02 -30.51 3.62
C ILE A 615 -8.44 -30.35 4.15
N VAL A 616 -8.65 -29.37 5.03
CA VAL A 616 -9.96 -29.01 5.58
C VAL A 616 -10.78 -28.25 4.55
N LYS A 617 -10.14 -27.29 3.86
CA LYS A 617 -10.79 -26.49 2.82
C LYS A 617 -9.78 -25.81 1.90
N VAL A 618 -10.25 -25.40 0.74
CA VAL A 618 -9.56 -24.47 -0.15
C VAL A 618 -10.39 -23.20 -0.31
N GLU A 619 -9.79 -22.07 0.03
CA GLU A 619 -10.38 -20.73 -0.15
C GLU A 619 -9.87 -20.14 -1.47
N PHE A 620 -10.73 -19.44 -2.20
CA PHE A 620 -10.39 -18.77 -3.45
C PHE A 620 -10.47 -17.26 -3.27
N TYR A 621 -9.50 -16.55 -3.82
CA TYR A 621 -9.32 -15.12 -3.67
C TYR A 621 -9.16 -14.45 -5.02
N ALA A 622 -9.68 -13.23 -5.15
CA ALA A 622 -9.46 -12.31 -6.28
C ALA A 622 -8.96 -10.98 -5.73
N ASN A 623 -7.76 -10.54 -6.12
CA ASN A 623 -7.07 -9.37 -5.54
C ASN A 623 -7.06 -9.41 -4.00
N ASN A 624 -6.72 -10.58 -3.43
CA ASN A 624 -6.72 -10.86 -1.99
C ASN A 624 -8.09 -10.80 -1.28
N VAL A 625 -9.18 -10.50 -1.99
CA VAL A 625 -10.55 -10.60 -1.46
C VAL A 625 -11.09 -12.02 -1.65
N LYS A 626 -11.58 -12.65 -0.58
CA LYS A 626 -12.14 -13.99 -0.65
C LYS A 626 -13.44 -14.00 -1.45
N VAL A 627 -13.45 -14.72 -2.56
CA VAL A 627 -14.61 -14.88 -3.45
C VAL A 627 -15.40 -16.17 -3.20
N GLY A 628 -14.80 -17.13 -2.48
CA GLY A 628 -15.51 -18.30 -1.96
C GLY A 628 -14.58 -19.36 -1.37
N GLU A 629 -15.13 -20.51 -1.00
CA GLU A 629 -14.37 -21.65 -0.49
C GLU A 629 -15.03 -22.99 -0.84
N SER A 630 -14.22 -24.05 -0.84
CA SER A 630 -14.66 -25.42 -1.04
C SER A 630 -14.06 -26.34 0.02
N GLY A 631 -14.92 -27.11 0.71
CA GLY A 631 -14.51 -28.02 1.79
C GLY A 631 -14.25 -29.47 1.36
N ASN A 632 -14.47 -29.82 0.08
CA ASN A 632 -14.31 -31.19 -0.41
C ASN A 632 -13.66 -31.20 -1.79
N ALA A 633 -12.77 -32.16 -2.04
CA ALA A 633 -12.20 -32.38 -3.37
C ALA A 633 -13.26 -32.96 -4.34
N PRO A 634 -13.29 -32.55 -5.64
CA PRO A 634 -12.46 -31.51 -6.25
C PRO A 634 -12.83 -30.12 -5.73
N PHE A 635 -11.82 -29.33 -5.37
CA PHE A 635 -12.03 -28.00 -4.79
C PHE A 635 -12.39 -27.02 -5.90
N ASN A 636 -13.65 -26.63 -5.98
CA ASN A 636 -14.14 -25.66 -6.95
C ASN A 636 -15.25 -24.77 -6.38
N ILE A 637 -15.38 -23.57 -6.96
CA ILE A 637 -16.47 -22.62 -6.69
C ILE A 637 -16.90 -21.93 -7.99
N GLN A 638 -18.04 -21.24 -7.95
CA GLN A 638 -18.53 -20.37 -9.01
C GLN A 638 -18.53 -18.93 -8.51
N TRP A 639 -17.72 -18.07 -9.13
CA TRP A 639 -17.63 -16.64 -8.82
C TRP A 639 -18.57 -15.85 -9.73
N GLN A 640 -19.64 -15.29 -9.17
CA GLN A 640 -20.72 -14.65 -9.93
C GLN A 640 -20.58 -13.13 -9.95
N GLN A 641 -20.90 -12.53 -11.10
CA GLN A 641 -20.95 -11.07 -11.31
C GLN A 641 -19.67 -10.34 -10.84
N PRO A 642 -18.48 -10.75 -11.31
CA PRO A 642 -17.26 -10.03 -10.97
C PRO A 642 -17.34 -8.60 -11.55
N SER A 643 -16.96 -7.60 -10.76
CA SER A 643 -16.84 -6.22 -11.28
C SER A 643 -15.79 -6.17 -12.41
N PRO A 644 -15.88 -5.24 -13.37
CA PRO A 644 -14.81 -5.02 -14.32
C PRO A 644 -13.48 -4.70 -13.61
N GLY A 645 -12.38 -5.24 -14.10
CA GLY A 645 -11.05 -5.02 -13.56
C GLY A 645 -10.08 -6.16 -13.89
N VAL A 646 -8.80 -5.93 -13.59
CA VAL A 646 -7.78 -6.98 -13.61
C VAL A 646 -7.79 -7.67 -12.25
N TYR A 647 -7.87 -9.00 -12.26
CA TYR A 647 -7.86 -9.78 -11.04
C TYR A 647 -6.68 -10.74 -10.99
N GLU A 648 -5.95 -10.69 -9.88
CA GLU A 648 -4.99 -11.70 -9.49
C GLU A 648 -5.69 -12.75 -8.60
N LEU A 649 -5.91 -13.93 -9.16
CA LEU A 649 -6.59 -15.03 -8.48
C LEU A 649 -5.59 -15.92 -7.74
N ARG A 650 -5.95 -16.35 -6.53
CA ARG A 650 -5.18 -17.33 -5.73
C ARG A 650 -6.09 -18.36 -5.09
N ALA A 651 -5.59 -19.58 -4.90
CA ALA A 651 -6.22 -20.59 -4.05
C ALA A 651 -5.38 -20.80 -2.79
N LYS A 652 -6.02 -20.83 -1.62
CA LYS A 652 -5.39 -21.11 -0.32
C LYS A 652 -5.89 -22.44 0.21
N ALA A 653 -5.03 -23.42 0.31
CA ALA A 653 -5.38 -24.70 0.93
C ALA A 653 -5.06 -24.66 2.42
N LEU A 654 -6.04 -25.01 3.27
CA LEU A 654 -5.93 -25.07 4.73
C LEU A 654 -5.93 -26.53 5.19
N GLY A 655 -4.90 -26.91 5.95
CA GLY A 655 -4.76 -28.21 6.61
C GLY A 655 -5.52 -28.30 7.93
N ASP A 656 -5.70 -29.52 8.41
CA ASP A 656 -6.35 -29.86 9.69
C ASP A 656 -5.55 -29.45 10.93
N MET A 657 -4.28 -29.09 10.76
CA MET A 657 -3.42 -28.54 11.81
C MET A 657 -3.26 -27.01 11.71
N GLY A 658 -4.08 -26.34 10.88
CA GLY A 658 -4.08 -24.89 10.71
C GLY A 658 -2.95 -24.34 9.84
N ASP A 659 -2.12 -25.22 9.28
CA ASP A 659 -1.18 -24.92 8.21
C ASP A 659 -1.93 -24.53 6.94
N PHE A 660 -1.37 -23.60 6.15
CA PHE A 660 -1.91 -23.30 4.84
C PHE A 660 -0.80 -23.00 3.84
N HIS A 661 -1.14 -23.11 2.56
CA HIS A 661 -0.31 -22.63 1.47
C HIS A 661 -1.19 -21.93 0.45
N TYR A 662 -0.67 -20.89 -0.20
CA TYR A 662 -1.32 -20.25 -1.35
C TYR A 662 -0.72 -20.81 -2.65
N SER A 663 -1.53 -20.88 -3.70
CA SER A 663 -1.04 -21.15 -5.03
C SER A 663 -0.24 -19.96 -5.56
N ASP A 664 0.53 -20.19 -6.62
CA ASP A 664 0.96 -19.12 -7.50
C ASP A 664 -0.26 -18.35 -8.01
N PRO A 665 -0.14 -17.02 -8.17
CA PRO A 665 -1.22 -16.19 -8.66
C PRO A 665 -1.51 -16.44 -10.15
N VAL A 666 -2.78 -16.32 -10.52
CA VAL A 666 -3.25 -16.36 -11.91
C VAL A 666 -3.97 -15.06 -12.23
N ARG A 667 -3.41 -14.26 -13.15
CA ARG A 667 -4.04 -13.01 -13.58
C ARG A 667 -5.10 -13.25 -14.65
N ILE A 668 -6.27 -12.66 -14.48
CA ILE A 668 -7.35 -12.63 -15.47
C ILE A 668 -7.86 -11.19 -15.64
N ILE A 669 -8.60 -10.95 -16.72
CA ILE A 669 -9.23 -9.65 -16.99
C ILE A 669 -10.74 -9.85 -17.02
N VAL A 670 -11.47 -9.05 -16.27
CA VAL A 670 -12.92 -8.96 -16.37
C VAL A 670 -13.24 -7.62 -17.03
N MET A 671 -13.82 -7.65 -18.21
CA MET A 671 -14.13 -6.44 -18.97
C MET A 671 -15.52 -5.92 -18.60
N ASN A 672 -15.65 -4.60 -18.64
CA ASN A 672 -16.95 -3.96 -18.69
C ASN A 672 -17.55 -4.24 -20.07
N ALA A 673 -18.83 -4.59 -20.14
CA ALA A 673 -19.51 -4.84 -21.41
C ALA A 673 -19.63 -3.56 -22.27
N GLU A 674 -19.29 -2.40 -21.71
CA GLU A 674 -19.51 -1.07 -22.29
C GLU A 674 -18.28 -0.15 -22.12
N SER A 675 -17.16 -0.39 -22.83
CA SER A 675 -16.08 0.61 -22.94
C SER A 675 -16.43 1.67 -23.99
N ILE A 676 -16.00 2.93 -23.81
CA ILE A 676 -16.32 4.02 -24.75
C ILE A 676 -15.27 4.21 -25.87
N GLY A 677 -14.12 3.52 -25.80
CA GLY A 677 -13.13 3.43 -26.89
C GLY A 677 -11.72 2.99 -26.44
N SER A 678 -10.89 2.59 -27.40
CA SER A 678 -9.51 2.14 -27.24
C SER A 678 -8.52 3.20 -27.73
N ILE A 679 -7.56 3.63 -26.91
CA ILE A 679 -6.60 4.70 -27.21
C ILE A 679 -5.18 4.15 -27.24
N LEU A 680 -4.40 4.49 -28.25
CA LEU A 680 -2.94 4.37 -28.23
C LEU A 680 -2.35 5.71 -27.79
N PHE A 681 -1.64 5.74 -26.67
CA PHE A 681 -1.02 6.93 -26.11
C PHE A 681 0.50 6.88 -26.30
N ILE A 682 1.01 7.71 -27.21
CA ILE A 682 2.43 7.77 -27.61
C ILE A 682 3.15 8.83 -26.78
N VAL A 683 4.27 8.41 -26.16
CA VAL A 683 5.05 9.18 -25.18
C VAL A 683 6.55 9.06 -25.46
N GLY A 684 7.39 9.92 -24.90
CA GLY A 684 8.85 9.86 -25.12
C GLY A 684 9.59 8.74 -24.37
N SER A 685 8.94 8.16 -23.36
CA SER A 685 9.55 7.18 -22.46
C SER A 685 8.48 6.28 -21.84
N PRO A 686 8.77 5.00 -21.56
CA PRO A 686 7.86 4.16 -20.76
C PRO A 686 7.71 4.68 -19.33
N ASP A 687 8.73 5.40 -18.82
CA ASP A 687 8.63 6.18 -17.60
C ASP A 687 7.99 7.53 -17.94
N LEU A 688 6.69 7.67 -17.67
CA LEU A 688 5.86 8.81 -18.04
C LEU A 688 6.30 10.11 -17.35
N SER A 689 6.26 11.25 -18.07
CA SER A 689 6.41 12.58 -17.46
C SER A 689 5.20 12.93 -16.59
N SER A 690 5.29 13.99 -15.77
CA SER A 690 4.17 14.33 -14.87
C SER A 690 2.93 14.81 -15.64
N GLY A 691 3.12 15.47 -16.77
CA GLY A 691 2.02 15.75 -17.70
C GLY A 691 1.43 14.51 -18.37
N ASP A 692 2.26 13.52 -18.77
CA ASP A 692 1.79 12.27 -19.35
C ASP A 692 0.94 11.45 -18.37
N VAL A 693 1.36 11.39 -17.11
CA VAL A 693 0.60 10.74 -16.04
C VAL A 693 -0.77 11.40 -15.86
N ALA A 694 -0.83 12.74 -15.88
CA ALA A 694 -2.09 13.48 -15.73
C ALA A 694 -3.07 13.16 -16.88
N ILE A 695 -2.58 13.07 -18.12
CA ILE A 695 -3.41 12.68 -19.28
C ILE A 695 -3.83 11.22 -19.18
N TYR A 696 -2.90 10.29 -18.93
CA TYR A 696 -3.21 8.86 -18.80
C TYR A 696 -4.30 8.61 -17.75
N LYS A 697 -4.15 9.22 -16.58
CA LYS A 697 -5.14 9.14 -15.50
C LYS A 697 -6.51 9.65 -15.94
N HIS A 698 -6.55 10.82 -16.58
CA HIS A 698 -7.79 11.39 -17.10
C HIS A 698 -8.49 10.44 -18.08
N LEU A 699 -7.74 9.77 -18.96
CA LEU A 699 -8.30 8.81 -19.92
C LEU A 699 -8.88 7.58 -19.23
N VAL A 700 -8.15 6.99 -18.28
CA VAL A 700 -8.60 5.80 -17.54
C VAL A 700 -9.82 6.10 -16.66
N GLU A 701 -9.84 7.27 -16.01
CA GLU A 701 -10.99 7.73 -15.20
C GLU A 701 -12.25 7.98 -16.04
N ASN A 702 -12.11 8.14 -17.36
CA ASN A 702 -13.21 8.31 -18.31
C ASN A 702 -13.45 7.04 -19.15
N ASP A 703 -13.14 5.85 -18.61
CA ASP A 703 -13.48 4.55 -19.19
C ASP A 703 -12.85 4.24 -20.57
N TYR A 704 -11.73 4.89 -20.92
CA TYR A 704 -10.94 4.54 -22.10
C TYR A 704 -10.00 3.37 -21.83
N ASN A 705 -9.87 2.46 -22.80
CA ASN A 705 -8.83 1.43 -22.78
C ASN A 705 -7.53 2.00 -23.37
N VAL A 706 -6.54 2.33 -22.54
CA VAL A 706 -5.32 3.03 -22.97
C VAL A 706 -4.12 2.10 -23.07
N THR A 707 -3.47 2.07 -24.23
CA THR A 707 -2.18 1.41 -24.45
C THR A 707 -1.09 2.46 -24.52
N ILE A 708 -0.14 2.45 -23.58
CA ILE A 708 1.02 3.36 -23.59
C ILE A 708 2.08 2.78 -24.52
N GLN A 709 2.67 3.62 -25.37
CA GLN A 709 3.78 3.23 -26.21
C GLN A 709 4.86 4.31 -26.31
N PRO A 710 6.12 4.01 -25.92
CA PRO A 710 7.22 4.94 -26.12
C PRO A 710 7.54 5.10 -27.62
N ASP A 711 8.07 6.25 -27.99
CA ASP A 711 8.52 6.62 -29.35
C ASP A 711 9.82 5.91 -29.80
N ASP A 712 10.13 4.75 -29.22
CA ASP A 712 11.30 3.92 -29.51
C ASP A 712 11.23 3.32 -30.93
N ASP A 713 12.29 3.54 -31.70
CA ASP A 713 12.52 3.05 -33.07
C ASP A 713 12.60 1.50 -33.15
N SER A 714 12.66 0.78 -32.02
CA SER A 714 12.90 -0.68 -31.98
C SER A 714 11.64 -1.58 -32.08
N LEU A 715 10.42 -1.04 -31.94
CA LEU A 715 9.15 -1.79 -31.89
C LEU A 715 8.08 -1.12 -32.77
N ALA A 716 7.24 -1.83 -33.52
CA ALA A 716 6.15 -1.20 -34.30
C ALA A 716 5.02 -0.65 -33.41
N PHE A 717 4.27 0.38 -33.84
CA PHE A 717 3.09 0.84 -33.10
C PHE A 717 1.93 -0.18 -33.19
N ASP A 718 1.36 -0.57 -32.04
CA ASP A 718 0.16 -1.41 -31.99
C ASP A 718 -1.09 -0.56 -32.25
N MET A 719 -1.36 -0.33 -33.53
CA MET A 719 -2.44 0.55 -34.01
C MET A 719 -3.70 -0.25 -34.39
N GLU A 720 -3.67 -1.58 -34.27
CA GLU A 720 -4.80 -2.44 -34.60
C GLU A 720 -5.91 -2.24 -33.55
N TYR A 721 -7.15 -2.07 -34.00
CA TYR A 721 -8.33 -1.91 -33.14
C TYR A 721 -8.29 -0.69 -32.18
N LYS A 722 -7.51 0.35 -32.49
CA LYS A 722 -7.51 1.62 -31.75
C LYS A 722 -8.52 2.60 -32.36
N ASP A 723 -9.25 3.30 -31.49
CA ASP A 723 -10.22 4.34 -31.82
C ASP A 723 -9.61 5.73 -32.00
N ALA A 724 -8.50 6.00 -31.32
CA ALA A 724 -7.73 7.22 -31.48
C ALA A 724 -6.26 7.01 -31.08
N ILE A 725 -5.38 7.85 -31.62
CA ILE A 725 -3.98 7.96 -31.23
C ILE A 725 -3.76 9.33 -30.59
N LEU A 726 -3.22 9.35 -29.38
CA LEU A 726 -2.81 10.56 -28.68
C LEU A 726 -1.28 10.64 -28.68
N VAL A 727 -0.71 11.77 -29.09
CA VAL A 727 0.73 12.00 -29.13
C VAL A 727 1.11 13.12 -28.16
N SER A 728 1.90 12.77 -27.16
CA SER A 728 2.36 13.72 -26.14
C SER A 728 3.51 14.60 -26.62
N ALA A 729 3.62 15.80 -26.04
CA ALA A 729 4.79 16.65 -26.14
C ALA A 729 6.08 16.05 -25.52
N SER A 730 5.97 14.97 -24.75
CA SER A 730 7.16 14.21 -24.33
C SER A 730 7.71 13.34 -25.47
N ALA A 731 6.87 12.97 -26.46
CA ALA A 731 7.30 12.20 -27.62
C ALA A 731 8.14 13.11 -28.53
N GLY A 732 9.37 12.69 -28.82
CA GLY A 732 10.21 13.41 -29.76
C GLY A 732 9.68 13.29 -31.18
N ALA A 733 10.13 14.20 -32.06
CA ALA A 733 9.87 14.07 -33.49
C ALA A 733 10.76 13.00 -34.15
N THR A 734 10.73 11.77 -33.61
CA THR A 734 11.54 10.64 -34.06
C THR A 734 11.17 10.23 -35.47
N ARG A 735 12.11 9.56 -36.14
CA ARG A 735 11.91 9.10 -37.52
C ARG A 735 10.70 8.16 -37.63
N LYS A 736 10.49 7.30 -36.63
CA LYS A 736 9.36 6.37 -36.58
C LYS A 736 8.01 7.05 -36.39
N VAL A 737 7.88 8.00 -35.46
CA VAL A 737 6.61 8.74 -35.26
C VAL A 737 6.19 9.44 -36.55
N ARG A 738 7.16 10.03 -37.25
CA ARG A 738 6.94 10.61 -38.59
C ARG A 738 6.55 9.53 -39.60
N GLU A 739 7.32 8.46 -39.76
CA GLU A 739 7.10 7.47 -40.83
C GLU A 739 5.83 6.60 -40.64
N GLU A 740 5.45 6.26 -39.41
CA GLU A 740 4.31 5.38 -39.13
C GLU A 740 2.97 6.13 -39.02
N LEU A 741 2.96 7.41 -38.63
CA LEU A 741 1.73 8.20 -38.48
C LEU A 741 1.40 9.11 -39.68
N ASP A 742 2.34 9.34 -40.60
CA ASP A 742 2.19 10.23 -41.78
C ASP A 742 1.10 9.80 -42.78
N ASN A 743 0.55 8.58 -42.68
CA ASN A 743 -0.49 8.10 -43.59
C ASN A 743 -1.43 7.07 -42.95
N ILE A 744 -1.86 7.31 -41.71
CA ILE A 744 -2.72 6.40 -40.95
C ILE A 744 -4.21 6.77 -41.05
N ASN A 745 -5.09 5.76 -41.09
CA ASN A 745 -6.55 5.93 -41.11
C ASN A 745 -7.18 5.96 -39.72
N VAL A 746 -6.38 6.10 -38.66
CA VAL A 746 -6.86 6.22 -37.27
C VAL A 746 -6.83 7.70 -36.89
N PRO A 747 -7.86 8.23 -36.22
CA PRO A 747 -7.87 9.61 -35.78
C PRO A 747 -6.68 9.95 -34.86
N ILE A 748 -6.10 11.14 -35.01
CA ILE A 748 -4.92 11.59 -34.25
C ILE A 748 -5.25 12.86 -33.47
N LEU A 749 -4.83 12.88 -32.21
CA LEU A 749 -4.75 14.09 -31.40
C LEU A 749 -3.30 14.26 -30.96
N SER A 750 -2.72 15.45 -31.14
CA SER A 750 -1.34 15.73 -30.74
C SER A 750 -1.21 17.09 -30.08
N TRP A 751 -0.34 17.18 -29.08
CA TRP A 751 0.15 18.44 -28.53
C TRP A 751 1.67 18.59 -28.61
N GLU A 752 2.33 17.77 -29.42
CA GLU A 752 3.75 17.91 -29.74
C GLU A 752 3.94 18.91 -30.91
N PRO A 753 4.33 20.17 -30.65
CA PRO A 753 4.37 21.21 -31.67
C PRO A 753 5.41 20.96 -32.76
N THR A 754 6.47 20.18 -32.50
CA THR A 754 7.51 19.87 -33.48
C THR A 754 7.09 18.79 -34.49
N LEU A 755 5.92 18.16 -34.29
CA LEU A 755 5.33 17.21 -35.23
C LEU A 755 4.26 17.84 -36.13
N PHE A 756 3.79 19.05 -35.84
CA PHE A 756 2.66 19.63 -36.58
C PHE A 756 3.00 19.92 -38.03
N ASP A 757 4.22 20.36 -38.33
CA ASP A 757 4.67 20.56 -39.71
C ASP A 757 5.06 19.25 -40.40
N ASP A 758 5.43 18.22 -39.63
CA ASP A 758 5.67 16.87 -40.13
C ASP A 758 4.37 16.15 -40.52
N PHE A 759 3.27 16.40 -39.79
CA PHE A 759 1.93 15.96 -40.17
C PHE A 759 1.29 16.84 -41.27
N ASP A 760 2.02 17.83 -41.78
CA ASP A 760 1.54 18.83 -42.73
C ASP A 760 0.33 19.64 -42.21
N TRP A 761 0.17 19.76 -40.89
CA TRP A 761 -0.88 20.58 -40.29
C TRP A 761 -0.57 22.07 -40.42
N THR A 762 0.70 22.45 -40.32
CA THR A 762 1.14 23.85 -40.22
C THR A 762 2.37 24.12 -41.09
N GLY A 763 2.76 25.39 -41.24
CA GLY A 763 4.02 25.76 -41.90
C GLY A 763 5.27 25.46 -41.03
N ARG A 764 6.46 25.57 -41.60
CA ARG A 764 7.75 25.15 -40.98
C ARG A 764 8.53 26.24 -40.27
N ARG A 765 8.09 27.51 -40.35
CA ARG A 765 8.88 28.65 -39.87
C ARG A 765 8.54 28.96 -38.41
N ARG A 766 9.47 28.64 -37.50
CA ARG A 766 9.34 29.02 -36.08
C ARG A 766 9.20 30.53 -35.92
N ASN A 767 8.30 30.95 -35.04
CA ASN A 767 7.85 32.31 -34.77
C ASN A 767 7.08 33.02 -35.91
N GLU A 768 6.85 32.34 -37.05
CA GLU A 768 6.01 32.84 -38.14
C GLU A 768 4.78 31.96 -38.34
N ASP A 769 4.99 30.65 -38.50
CA ASP A 769 3.95 29.65 -38.73
C ASP A 769 3.55 28.92 -37.43
N TYR A 770 4.45 28.83 -36.44
CA TYR A 770 4.18 28.29 -35.10
C TYR A 770 5.12 28.90 -34.05
N GLY A 771 4.77 28.83 -32.78
CA GLY A 771 5.61 29.34 -31.70
C GLY A 771 5.05 29.04 -30.30
N THR A 772 5.60 29.71 -29.29
CA THR A 772 5.14 29.60 -27.91
C THR A 772 4.86 30.98 -27.31
N ALA A 773 4.01 31.03 -26.30
CA ALA A 773 3.72 32.20 -25.50
C ALA A 773 3.41 31.77 -24.05
N SER A 774 3.73 32.61 -23.06
CA SER A 774 3.38 32.32 -21.68
C SER A 774 1.99 32.83 -21.34
N GLY A 775 1.19 32.03 -20.64
CA GLY A 775 -0.14 32.45 -20.21
C GLY A 775 -0.87 31.37 -19.41
N THR A 776 -2.10 31.69 -19.01
CA THR A 776 -3.01 30.76 -18.32
C THR A 776 -4.34 30.56 -19.04
N SER A 777 -4.60 31.36 -20.07
CA SER A 777 -5.93 31.53 -20.66
C SER A 777 -5.91 31.55 -22.19
N ILE A 778 -7.01 31.11 -22.79
CA ILE A 778 -7.25 31.09 -24.24
C ILE A 778 -8.59 31.76 -24.55
N ASP A 779 -8.76 32.25 -25.78
CA ASP A 779 -10.05 32.81 -26.24
C ASP A 779 -10.73 31.80 -27.19
N ILE A 780 -11.95 31.38 -26.86
CA ILE A 780 -12.75 30.49 -27.71
C ILE A 780 -13.33 31.30 -28.88
N LEU A 781 -13.04 30.86 -30.11
CA LEU A 781 -13.48 31.50 -31.35
C LEU A 781 -14.70 30.80 -31.98
N SER A 782 -14.85 29.50 -31.76
CA SER A 782 -15.92 28.67 -32.33
C SER A 782 -16.67 27.91 -31.24
N ASP A 783 -17.43 28.63 -30.42
CA ASP A 783 -18.18 28.08 -29.26
C ASP A 783 -19.24 27.02 -29.61
N ALA A 784 -19.78 27.06 -30.83
CA ALA A 784 -20.70 26.06 -31.36
C ALA A 784 -20.02 24.75 -31.81
N HIS A 785 -18.68 24.74 -31.95
CA HIS A 785 -17.96 23.55 -32.33
C HIS A 785 -17.90 22.56 -31.15
N PRO A 786 -18.09 21.23 -31.36
CA PRO A 786 -18.12 20.27 -30.26
C PRO A 786 -16.87 20.31 -29.36
N ILE A 787 -15.68 20.53 -29.94
CA ILE A 787 -14.41 20.64 -29.20
C ILE A 787 -14.39 21.80 -28.20
N ALA A 788 -15.17 22.86 -28.42
CA ALA A 788 -15.27 23.97 -27.47
C ALA A 788 -15.96 23.57 -26.15
N ALA A 789 -16.52 22.36 -26.05
CA ALA A 789 -17.15 21.82 -24.84
C ALA A 789 -18.26 22.72 -24.26
N GLY A 790 -18.91 23.52 -25.10
CA GLY A 790 -19.93 24.49 -24.68
C GLY A 790 -19.38 25.73 -23.96
N LEU A 791 -18.05 25.91 -23.93
CA LEU A 791 -17.38 27.08 -23.39
C LEU A 791 -17.36 28.23 -24.42
N SER A 792 -17.34 29.47 -23.92
CA SER A 792 -17.29 30.67 -24.76
C SER A 792 -16.53 31.80 -24.07
N GLY A 793 -15.89 32.67 -24.85
CA GLY A 793 -15.10 33.80 -24.34
C GLY A 793 -13.68 33.40 -23.90
N THR A 794 -13.09 34.21 -23.03
CA THR A 794 -11.75 33.95 -22.46
C THR A 794 -11.84 32.96 -21.31
N ILE A 795 -11.16 31.83 -21.45
CA ILE A 795 -11.19 30.71 -20.51
C ILE A 795 -9.80 30.50 -19.93
N GLN A 796 -9.72 30.47 -18.60
CA GLN A 796 -8.53 30.00 -17.90
C GLN A 796 -8.43 28.48 -18.05
N VAL A 797 -7.35 28.00 -18.64
CA VAL A 797 -7.12 26.57 -18.92
C VAL A 797 -6.11 25.97 -17.96
N THR A 798 -5.19 26.76 -17.41
CA THR A 798 -4.23 26.30 -16.40
C THR A 798 -4.32 27.12 -15.10
N SER A 799 -4.07 26.47 -13.96
CA SER A 799 -4.06 27.14 -12.65
C SER A 799 -2.88 28.08 -12.47
N ASP A 800 -1.74 27.78 -13.11
CA ASP A 800 -0.51 28.56 -13.10
C ASP A 800 -0.05 28.93 -14.51
N THR A 801 0.86 29.91 -14.61
CA THR A 801 1.42 30.37 -15.89
C THR A 801 2.21 29.26 -16.55
N GLN A 802 1.75 28.82 -17.72
CA GLN A 802 2.39 27.77 -18.52
C GLN A 802 2.90 28.32 -19.85
N GLU A 803 3.75 27.54 -20.51
CA GLU A 803 4.06 27.73 -21.92
C GLU A 803 2.93 27.16 -22.78
N ILE A 804 2.28 28.01 -23.56
CA ILE A 804 1.20 27.67 -24.49
C ILE A 804 1.77 27.74 -25.90
N THR A 805 1.74 26.62 -26.61
CA THR A 805 2.13 26.54 -28.02
C THR A 805 1.04 27.17 -28.90
N TRP A 806 1.38 27.63 -30.10
CA TRP A 806 0.39 28.09 -31.09
C TRP A 806 0.91 27.79 -32.49
N ALA A 807 -0.01 27.62 -33.45
CA ALA A 807 0.37 27.38 -34.83
C ALA A 807 -0.73 27.81 -35.80
N ILE A 808 -0.31 28.20 -37.00
CA ILE A 808 -1.18 28.64 -38.10
C ILE A 808 -1.43 27.43 -39.01
N PRO A 809 -2.62 26.80 -38.94
CA PRO A 809 -2.94 25.66 -39.76
C PRO A 809 -3.28 26.09 -41.20
N HIS A 810 -3.50 25.10 -42.09
CA HIS A 810 -4.01 25.35 -43.43
C HIS A 810 -5.42 25.97 -43.37
N GLU A 811 -5.84 26.70 -44.41
CA GLU A 811 -7.10 27.46 -44.42
C GLU A 811 -8.37 26.60 -44.30
N ASN A 812 -8.26 25.28 -44.50
CA ASN A 812 -9.37 24.34 -44.32
C ASN A 812 -9.48 23.79 -42.90
N ALA A 813 -8.54 24.12 -42.00
CA ALA A 813 -8.68 23.74 -40.60
C ALA A 813 -9.76 24.59 -39.93
N ASP A 814 -10.59 23.95 -39.12
CA ASP A 814 -11.47 24.65 -38.20
C ASP A 814 -10.66 25.14 -36.99
N ILE A 815 -10.65 26.45 -36.78
CA ILE A 815 -9.98 27.07 -35.64
C ILE A 815 -10.99 27.19 -34.49
N ILE A 816 -10.67 26.58 -33.35
CA ILE A 816 -11.58 26.48 -32.20
C ILE A 816 -11.24 27.53 -31.14
N ALA A 817 -9.95 27.74 -30.87
CA ALA A 817 -9.48 28.71 -29.90
C ALA A 817 -8.14 29.32 -30.31
N CYS A 818 -7.84 30.50 -29.78
CA CYS A 818 -6.56 31.20 -29.96
C CYS A 818 -5.95 31.62 -28.62
N LEU A 819 -4.69 32.05 -28.68
CA LEU A 819 -4.02 32.67 -27.53
C LEU A 819 -4.83 33.89 -27.08
N SER A 820 -4.99 34.06 -25.77
CA SER A 820 -5.83 35.15 -25.25
C SER A 820 -5.30 36.51 -25.71
N GLY A 821 -6.17 37.28 -26.37
CA GLY A 821 -5.85 38.59 -26.94
C GLY A 821 -5.12 38.56 -28.30
N ASP A 822 -4.86 37.40 -28.90
CA ASP A 822 -4.18 37.28 -30.21
C ASP A 822 -4.89 36.25 -31.13
N PRO A 823 -5.92 36.66 -31.90
CA PRO A 823 -6.71 35.75 -32.75
C PRO A 823 -5.93 35.19 -33.95
N LEU A 824 -4.73 35.69 -34.21
CA LEU A 824 -3.86 35.19 -35.28
C LEU A 824 -2.98 34.02 -34.83
N LYS A 825 -3.08 33.61 -33.56
CA LYS A 825 -2.33 32.50 -32.98
C LYS A 825 -3.28 31.41 -32.46
N PRO A 826 -3.76 30.52 -33.35
CA PRO A 826 -4.57 29.38 -32.94
C PRO A 826 -3.84 28.47 -31.95
N VAL A 827 -4.58 28.03 -30.93
CA VAL A 827 -4.14 27.11 -29.86
C VAL A 827 -5.06 25.91 -29.72
N ILE A 828 -6.10 25.81 -30.55
CA ILE A 828 -6.86 24.57 -30.80
C ILE A 828 -7.35 24.66 -32.24
N PHE A 829 -7.02 23.68 -33.06
CA PHE A 829 -7.55 23.54 -34.42
C PHE A 829 -7.80 22.06 -34.76
N CYS A 830 -8.65 21.82 -35.75
CA CYS A 830 -8.91 20.46 -36.23
C CYS A 830 -9.13 20.37 -37.74
N TYR A 831 -8.93 19.16 -38.27
CA TYR A 831 -9.23 18.77 -39.64
C TYR A 831 -10.23 17.62 -39.63
N GLU A 832 -11.26 17.72 -40.47
CA GLU A 832 -12.14 16.62 -40.81
C GLU A 832 -11.46 15.65 -41.79
N THR A 833 -11.99 14.44 -41.89
CA THR A 833 -11.51 13.46 -42.88
C THR A 833 -11.66 14.02 -44.30
N GLU A 834 -10.60 13.88 -45.10
CA GLU A 834 -10.40 14.42 -46.45
C GLU A 834 -10.16 15.94 -46.56
N ASP A 835 -10.06 16.67 -45.44
CA ASP A 835 -9.65 18.07 -45.50
C ASP A 835 -8.24 18.21 -46.07
N VAL A 836 -8.05 19.20 -46.94
CA VAL A 836 -6.73 19.50 -47.50
C VAL A 836 -5.91 20.25 -46.45
N MET A 837 -4.77 19.65 -46.10
CA MET A 837 -3.75 20.19 -45.21
C MET A 837 -2.62 20.83 -46.02
N MET A 838 -1.52 21.23 -45.39
CA MET A 838 -0.36 21.77 -46.09
C MET A 838 0.19 20.76 -47.12
N ASN A 839 0.96 21.28 -48.09
CA ASN A 839 1.57 20.47 -49.14
C ASN A 839 0.58 19.62 -49.97
N TYR A 840 -0.70 20.02 -50.00
CA TYR A 840 -1.79 19.35 -50.74
C TYR A 840 -2.08 17.91 -50.27
N ARG A 841 -1.71 17.57 -49.03
CA ARG A 841 -2.13 16.30 -48.43
C ARG A 841 -3.57 16.39 -47.92
N THR A 842 -4.20 15.22 -47.75
CA THR A 842 -5.56 15.10 -47.23
C THR A 842 -5.53 14.33 -45.92
N ALA A 843 -6.22 14.82 -44.90
CA ALA A 843 -6.36 14.11 -43.62
C ALA A 843 -7.10 12.78 -43.85
N LYS A 844 -6.50 11.65 -43.46
CA LYS A 844 -7.10 10.31 -43.67
C LYS A 844 -8.10 9.88 -42.60
N ALA A 845 -8.06 10.57 -41.47
CA ALA A 845 -9.03 10.52 -40.39
C ALA A 845 -9.10 11.92 -39.75
N ARG A 846 -9.98 12.11 -38.78
CA ARG A 846 -10.04 13.34 -37.99
C ARG A 846 -8.73 13.60 -37.27
N GLN A 847 -8.27 14.85 -37.29
CA GLN A 847 -7.01 15.25 -36.68
C GLN A 847 -7.21 16.52 -35.84
N VAL A 848 -6.62 16.55 -34.65
CA VAL A 848 -6.73 17.68 -33.71
C VAL A 848 -5.34 18.08 -33.21
N GLY A 849 -5.03 19.36 -33.36
CA GLY A 849 -3.91 20.01 -32.69
C GLY A 849 -4.40 20.64 -31.39
N LEU A 850 -3.91 20.13 -30.25
CA LEU A 850 -4.02 20.76 -28.94
C LEU A 850 -2.69 21.41 -28.59
N PHE A 851 -2.71 22.44 -27.74
CA PHE A 851 -1.54 23.29 -27.59
C PHE A 851 -1.20 23.56 -26.13
N PHE A 852 -0.68 22.53 -25.49
CA PHE A 852 -0.18 22.53 -24.13
C PHE A 852 1.29 22.06 -24.14
N SER A 853 2.15 22.60 -23.27
CA SER A 853 3.51 22.07 -23.10
C SER A 853 3.51 20.73 -22.36
N GLU A 854 4.65 20.04 -22.35
CA GLU A 854 4.83 18.73 -21.69
C GLU A 854 4.22 18.67 -20.28
N GLU A 855 4.49 19.66 -19.43
CA GLU A 855 4.03 19.66 -18.02
C GLU A 855 2.71 20.38 -17.77
N SER A 856 2.14 21.02 -18.80
CA SER A 856 0.89 21.77 -18.68
C SER A 856 -0.30 20.95 -18.14
N PRO A 857 -0.47 19.66 -18.48
CA PRO A 857 -1.60 18.85 -17.99
C PRO A 857 -1.71 18.75 -16.46
N VAL A 858 -0.61 18.89 -15.72
CA VAL A 858 -0.61 18.88 -14.25
C VAL A 858 -1.41 20.06 -13.68
N TYR A 859 -1.43 21.18 -14.41
CA TYR A 859 -2.07 22.42 -14.00
C TYR A 859 -3.45 22.61 -14.63
N PHE A 860 -4.00 21.61 -15.32
CA PHE A 860 -5.28 21.75 -16.00
C PHE A 860 -6.41 22.08 -15.02
N THR A 861 -7.20 23.07 -15.43
CA THR A 861 -8.51 23.36 -14.82
C THR A 861 -9.57 22.42 -15.37
N ASP A 862 -10.74 22.35 -14.73
CA ASP A 862 -11.90 21.61 -15.24
C ASP A 862 -12.26 21.97 -16.69
N ALA A 863 -12.06 23.23 -17.07
CA ALA A 863 -12.31 23.70 -18.43
C ALA A 863 -11.33 23.10 -19.46
N ALA A 864 -10.05 22.97 -19.10
CA ALA A 864 -9.06 22.32 -19.97
C ALA A 864 -9.34 20.81 -20.11
N CYS A 865 -9.70 20.14 -19.00
CA CYS A 865 -10.13 18.75 -19.03
C CYS A 865 -11.38 18.53 -19.91
N ALA A 866 -12.37 19.42 -19.82
CA ALA A 866 -13.58 19.35 -20.65
C ALA A 866 -13.28 19.50 -22.16
N ILE A 867 -12.36 20.41 -22.51
CA ILE A 867 -11.89 20.59 -23.90
C ILE A 867 -11.14 19.36 -24.40
N LEU A 868 -10.25 18.79 -23.59
CA LEU A 868 -9.52 17.56 -23.92
C LEU A 868 -10.49 16.40 -24.18
N HIS A 869 -11.45 16.18 -23.27
CA HIS A 869 -12.46 15.14 -23.41
C HIS A 869 -13.31 15.34 -24.67
N ALA A 870 -13.74 16.58 -24.95
CA ALA A 870 -14.50 16.91 -26.15
C ALA A 870 -13.70 16.69 -27.44
N ALA A 871 -12.40 16.98 -27.43
CA ALA A 871 -11.50 16.71 -28.54
C ALA A 871 -11.38 15.21 -28.82
N ILE A 872 -11.17 14.38 -27.80
CA ILE A 872 -11.09 12.92 -27.90
C ILE A 872 -12.42 12.34 -28.43
N SER A 873 -13.54 12.76 -27.85
CA SER A 873 -14.88 12.34 -28.29
C SER A 873 -15.14 12.72 -29.75
N TRP A 874 -14.71 13.90 -30.18
CA TRP A 874 -14.90 14.37 -31.55
C TRP A 874 -14.08 13.55 -32.55
N VAL A 875 -12.82 13.21 -32.24
CA VAL A 875 -11.99 12.39 -33.14
C VAL A 875 -12.53 10.97 -33.28
N GLN A 876 -13.09 10.38 -32.22
CA GLN A 876 -13.69 9.04 -32.22
C GLN A 876 -15.02 8.98 -32.98
N ALA A 877 -15.77 10.08 -33.08
CA ALA A 877 -17.08 10.13 -33.74
C ALA A 877 -17.01 10.13 -35.29
N GLY A 878 -15.83 10.00 -35.91
CA GLY A 878 -15.64 9.92 -37.36
C GLY A 878 -16.11 8.58 -37.95
N GLU A 879 -16.64 8.58 -39.19
CA GLU A 879 -17.16 7.36 -39.83
C GLU A 879 -16.07 6.26 -40.01
N ARG A 880 -16.11 5.21 -39.18
CA ARG A 880 -15.35 3.95 -39.40
C ARG A 880 -15.72 3.33 -40.76
N LEU A 881 -14.74 3.05 -41.61
CA LEU A 881 -14.91 2.21 -42.80
C LEU A 881 -15.05 0.73 -42.37
N SER A 882 -16.31 0.32 -42.18
CA SER A 882 -16.90 -1.03 -42.09
C SER A 882 -16.01 -2.29 -41.98
N VAL A 883 -16.21 -3.04 -40.88
CA VAL A 883 -16.41 -4.50 -40.89
C VAL A 883 -17.67 -4.80 -40.08
N GLU A 884 -18.52 -5.70 -40.56
CA GLU A 884 -19.92 -5.92 -40.16
C GLU A 884 -20.10 -6.40 -38.69
N GLU A 885 -20.89 -5.67 -37.90
CA GLU A 885 -21.44 -6.12 -36.59
C GLU A 885 -22.97 -6.19 -36.61
N GLU A 886 -23.52 -7.21 -35.95
CA GLU A 886 -24.95 -7.48 -35.73
C GLU A 886 -25.60 -6.45 -34.77
N PRO A 887 -26.93 -6.18 -34.87
CA PRO A 887 -27.48 -4.92 -34.40
C PRO A 887 -27.94 -4.92 -32.93
N SER A 888 -27.55 -3.85 -32.23
CA SER A 888 -28.16 -3.31 -31.01
C SER A 888 -29.67 -2.97 -31.20
N ALA A 889 -30.41 -3.01 -30.10
CA ALA A 889 -31.87 -3.07 -29.97
C ALA A 889 -32.70 -2.37 -31.08
N ALA A 890 -33.64 -3.14 -31.64
CA ALA A 890 -34.52 -2.72 -32.72
C ALA A 890 -35.37 -1.47 -32.36
N PRO A 891 -35.47 -0.47 -33.27
CA PRO A 891 -36.37 0.68 -33.13
C PRO A 891 -37.82 0.27 -32.87
N ARG A 892 -38.60 1.08 -32.13
CA ARG A 892 -40.01 0.74 -31.82
C ARG A 892 -40.98 0.93 -33.00
N ASP A 893 -40.69 1.88 -33.91
CA ASP A 893 -41.51 2.19 -35.09
C ASP A 893 -40.67 2.34 -36.36
N HIS A 894 -41.29 2.14 -37.53
CA HIS A 894 -40.68 2.50 -38.81
C HIS A 894 -40.66 4.03 -38.97
N GLN A 895 -39.52 4.62 -39.39
CA GLN A 895 -39.41 6.08 -39.54
C GLN A 895 -38.42 6.47 -40.64
N LEU A 896 -38.77 7.44 -41.48
CA LEU A 896 -37.84 8.08 -42.42
C LEU A 896 -37.44 9.47 -41.91
N TYR A 897 -36.14 9.71 -41.77
CA TYR A 897 -35.59 10.97 -41.27
C TYR A 897 -35.31 11.98 -42.38
N GLN A 898 -35.20 13.25 -42.00
CA GLN A 898 -34.77 14.31 -42.91
C GLN A 898 -33.34 14.06 -43.35
N ASN A 899 -33.07 14.13 -44.65
CA ASN A 899 -31.73 13.94 -45.18
C ASN A 899 -30.81 15.06 -44.73
N TYR A 900 -29.54 14.76 -44.50
CA TYR A 900 -28.53 15.73 -44.11
C TYR A 900 -27.24 15.55 -44.92
N PRO A 901 -26.62 16.63 -45.43
CA PRO A 901 -27.12 18.01 -45.42
C PRO A 901 -28.39 18.18 -46.28
N ASN A 902 -29.16 19.26 -46.06
CA ASN A 902 -30.30 19.66 -46.90
C ASN A 902 -30.56 21.18 -46.78
N PRO A 903 -30.27 22.02 -47.80
CA PRO A 903 -29.80 21.66 -49.14
C PRO A 903 -28.44 20.97 -49.15
N PHE A 904 -28.13 20.22 -50.21
CA PHE A 904 -26.89 19.45 -50.32
C PHE A 904 -26.21 19.60 -51.69
N ASN A 905 -24.90 19.37 -51.75
CA ASN A 905 -24.09 19.45 -52.97
C ASN A 905 -22.98 18.37 -53.02
N PRO A 906 -22.99 17.45 -53.97
CA PRO A 906 -24.16 16.78 -54.50
C PRO A 906 -24.56 15.56 -53.66
N LYS A 907 -23.92 15.33 -52.50
CA LYS A 907 -24.14 14.15 -51.65
C LYS A 907 -24.98 14.47 -50.42
N THR A 908 -25.91 13.59 -50.07
CA THR A 908 -26.71 13.66 -48.84
C THR A 908 -27.00 12.27 -48.31
N ARG A 909 -27.14 12.17 -46.98
CA ARG A 909 -27.42 10.93 -46.28
C ARG A 909 -28.90 10.85 -45.91
N ILE A 910 -29.55 9.74 -46.25
CA ILE A 910 -30.95 9.45 -45.92
C ILE A 910 -30.96 8.34 -44.87
N GLN A 911 -31.44 8.65 -43.67
CA GLN A 911 -31.56 7.68 -42.58
C GLN A 911 -33.01 7.22 -42.39
N TYR A 912 -33.18 5.95 -42.00
CA TYR A 912 -34.49 5.39 -41.66
C TYR A 912 -34.40 4.22 -40.68
N ASP A 913 -35.47 4.05 -39.90
CA ASP A 913 -35.62 2.98 -38.91
C ASP A 913 -36.60 1.93 -39.39
N LEU A 914 -36.31 0.67 -39.03
CA LEU A 914 -37.22 -0.46 -39.16
C LEU A 914 -37.48 -1.09 -37.80
N SER A 915 -38.75 -1.14 -37.39
CA SER A 915 -39.10 -1.80 -36.13
C SER A 915 -39.22 -3.31 -36.23
N GLN A 916 -39.34 -3.84 -37.45
CA GLN A 916 -39.40 -5.26 -37.75
C GLN A 916 -38.89 -5.53 -39.16
N GLN A 917 -38.57 -6.80 -39.45
CA GLN A 917 -38.07 -7.20 -40.76
C GLN A 917 -39.10 -6.90 -41.87
N ALA A 918 -38.70 -6.17 -42.91
CA ALA A 918 -39.55 -5.82 -44.03
C ALA A 918 -38.77 -5.76 -45.35
N ASN A 919 -39.48 -5.86 -46.48
CA ASN A 919 -38.91 -5.46 -47.78
C ASN A 919 -38.94 -3.95 -47.87
N VAL A 920 -37.77 -3.32 -47.95
CA VAL A 920 -37.62 -1.87 -47.94
C VAL A 920 -37.25 -1.36 -49.32
N THR A 921 -37.96 -0.33 -49.75
CA THR A 921 -37.61 0.43 -50.95
C THR A 921 -37.40 1.90 -50.60
N VAL A 922 -36.22 2.44 -50.89
CA VAL A 922 -35.94 3.89 -50.82
C VAL A 922 -35.71 4.40 -52.22
N THR A 923 -36.60 5.26 -52.71
CA THR A 923 -36.61 5.73 -54.10
C THR A 923 -36.61 7.25 -54.18
N ILE A 924 -35.75 7.80 -55.03
CA ILE A 924 -35.68 9.22 -55.37
C ILE A 924 -36.60 9.54 -56.55
N TYR A 925 -37.30 10.66 -56.45
CA TYR A 925 -38.18 11.22 -57.46
C TYR A 925 -37.84 12.69 -57.72
N ASN A 926 -38.00 13.15 -58.96
CA ASN A 926 -37.90 14.56 -59.29
C ASN A 926 -39.15 15.34 -58.84
N SER A 927 -39.15 16.66 -59.00
CA SER A 927 -40.27 17.54 -58.64
C SER A 927 -41.59 17.24 -59.37
N LEU A 928 -41.55 16.49 -60.48
CA LEU A 928 -42.73 16.01 -61.22
C LEU A 928 -43.22 14.64 -60.75
N GLY A 929 -42.58 14.03 -59.74
CA GLY A 929 -42.92 12.69 -59.23
C GLY A 929 -42.41 11.55 -60.11
N GLN A 930 -41.53 11.82 -61.09
CA GLN A 930 -40.91 10.78 -61.91
C GLN A 930 -39.74 10.16 -61.16
N LYS A 931 -39.61 8.84 -61.22
CA LYS A 931 -38.54 8.08 -60.55
C LYS A 931 -37.18 8.44 -61.15
N VAL A 932 -36.24 8.81 -60.29
CA VAL A 932 -34.86 9.19 -60.63
C VAL A 932 -33.88 8.06 -60.36
N LYS A 933 -33.94 7.46 -59.16
CA LYS A 933 -33.04 6.37 -58.74
C LYS A 933 -33.63 5.58 -57.58
N ILE A 934 -33.49 4.26 -57.58
CA ILE A 934 -33.74 3.41 -56.42
C ILE A 934 -32.43 3.25 -55.67
N LEU A 935 -32.40 3.66 -54.40
CA LEU A 935 -31.21 3.57 -53.55
C LEU A 935 -31.18 2.28 -52.73
N VAL A 936 -32.35 1.78 -52.35
CA VAL A 936 -32.50 0.54 -51.59
C VAL A 936 -33.70 -0.21 -52.16
N ASN A 937 -33.56 -1.52 -52.39
CA ASN A 937 -34.65 -2.42 -52.75
C ASN A 937 -34.33 -3.85 -52.31
N GLN A 938 -34.39 -4.10 -51.01
CA GLN A 938 -34.02 -5.40 -50.43
C GLN A 938 -34.78 -5.68 -49.14
N ARG A 939 -34.74 -6.93 -48.70
CA ARG A 939 -35.27 -7.33 -47.39
C ARG A 939 -34.26 -6.97 -46.29
N GLN A 940 -34.69 -6.22 -45.29
CA GLN A 940 -33.86 -5.79 -44.15
C GLN A 940 -34.54 -6.18 -42.84
N THR A 941 -33.73 -6.52 -41.82
CA THR A 941 -34.18 -6.84 -40.45
C THR A 941 -34.58 -5.58 -39.69
N ALA A 942 -35.02 -5.72 -38.44
CA ALA A 942 -35.26 -4.55 -37.61
C ALA A 942 -33.93 -3.86 -37.28
N GLY A 943 -33.88 -2.54 -37.33
CA GLY A 943 -32.64 -1.77 -37.14
C GLY A 943 -32.70 -0.37 -37.73
N ARG A 944 -31.68 0.43 -37.44
CA ARG A 944 -31.48 1.75 -38.05
C ARG A 944 -30.56 1.63 -39.25
N TYR A 945 -30.96 2.24 -40.37
CA TYR A 945 -30.25 2.16 -41.65
C TYR A 945 -29.98 3.55 -42.21
N SER A 946 -28.94 3.64 -43.04
CA SER A 946 -28.55 4.86 -43.73
C SER A 946 -28.17 4.55 -45.17
N VAL A 947 -28.57 5.41 -46.11
CA VAL A 947 -28.17 5.32 -47.51
C VAL A 947 -27.76 6.68 -48.07
N LEU A 948 -26.73 6.71 -48.90
CA LEU A 948 -26.24 7.94 -49.54
C LEU A 948 -26.91 8.13 -50.91
N TRP A 949 -27.29 9.36 -51.22
CA TRP A 949 -27.54 9.78 -52.60
C TRP A 949 -26.51 10.81 -53.04
N ASP A 950 -25.92 10.62 -54.21
CA ASP A 950 -24.86 11.45 -54.81
C ASP A 950 -25.36 12.41 -55.89
N GLY A 951 -26.69 12.62 -55.96
CA GLY A 951 -27.29 13.52 -56.94
C GLY A 951 -27.14 12.99 -58.37
N THR A 952 -27.24 11.67 -58.57
CA THR A 952 -27.24 11.01 -59.89
C THR A 952 -28.51 10.19 -60.16
N ASP A 953 -28.80 9.91 -61.44
CA ASP A 953 -29.88 9.03 -61.89
C ASP A 953 -29.43 7.54 -61.93
N GLU A 954 -30.34 6.64 -62.34
CA GLU A 954 -30.06 5.19 -62.53
C GLU A 954 -28.91 4.89 -63.52
N GLN A 955 -28.55 5.84 -64.39
CA GLN A 955 -27.42 5.70 -65.31
C GLN A 955 -26.15 6.38 -64.77
N ASN A 956 -26.13 6.73 -63.47
CA ASN A 956 -25.07 7.46 -62.77
C ASN A 956 -24.75 8.83 -63.39
N ARG A 957 -25.71 9.45 -64.09
CA ARG A 957 -25.54 10.81 -64.62
C ARG A 957 -26.02 11.82 -63.59
N ALA A 958 -25.25 12.90 -63.45
CA ALA A 958 -25.61 14.05 -62.63
C ALA A 958 -27.01 14.57 -62.96
N VAL A 959 -27.91 14.64 -61.96
CA VAL A 959 -29.21 15.29 -62.13
C VAL A 959 -29.11 16.79 -61.88
N SER A 960 -30.08 17.56 -62.39
CA SER A 960 -30.09 19.02 -62.33
C SER A 960 -30.36 19.55 -60.91
N ASN A 961 -29.92 20.78 -60.64
CA ASN A 961 -30.23 21.47 -59.38
C ASN A 961 -31.73 21.63 -59.19
N GLY A 962 -32.21 21.46 -57.97
CA GLY A 962 -33.61 21.64 -57.65
C GLY A 962 -34.13 20.73 -56.55
N ILE A 963 -35.45 20.72 -56.45
CA ILE A 963 -36.17 19.96 -55.43
C ILE A 963 -36.38 18.52 -55.90
N TYR A 964 -36.00 17.58 -55.03
CA TYR A 964 -36.26 16.16 -55.19
C TYR A 964 -37.06 15.64 -53.99
N LEU A 965 -37.78 14.54 -54.20
CA LEU A 965 -38.47 13.81 -53.15
C LEU A 965 -37.81 12.46 -52.99
N TYR A 966 -37.73 11.96 -51.77
CA TYR A 966 -37.33 10.58 -51.50
C TYR A 966 -38.41 9.91 -50.66
N LYS A 967 -38.78 8.70 -51.06
CA LYS A 967 -39.83 7.92 -50.44
C LYS A 967 -39.27 6.59 -49.96
N MET A 968 -39.58 6.27 -48.72
CA MET A 968 -39.38 4.95 -48.13
C MET A 968 -40.71 4.21 -48.13
N GLN A 969 -40.66 2.92 -48.48
CA GLN A 969 -41.74 1.97 -48.27
C GLN A 969 -41.20 0.72 -47.57
N ALA A 970 -41.80 0.35 -46.44
CA ALA A 970 -41.47 -0.85 -45.67
C ALA A 970 -42.78 -1.53 -45.24
N GLY A 971 -43.19 -2.57 -45.96
CA GLY A 971 -44.53 -3.15 -45.80
C GLY A 971 -45.64 -2.12 -46.10
N ASP A 972 -46.54 -1.91 -45.13
CA ASP A 972 -47.63 -0.92 -45.20
C ASP A 972 -47.17 0.51 -44.86
N PHE A 973 -45.98 0.67 -44.27
CA PHE A 973 -45.43 1.98 -43.93
C PHE A 973 -44.89 2.69 -45.18
N VAL A 974 -45.37 3.90 -45.43
CA VAL A 974 -44.89 4.77 -46.52
C VAL A 974 -44.67 6.17 -45.99
N GLN A 975 -43.44 6.68 -46.11
CA GLN A 975 -43.11 8.06 -45.77
C GLN A 975 -42.30 8.70 -46.90
N THR A 976 -42.64 9.95 -47.25
CA THR A 976 -41.95 10.74 -48.27
C THR A 976 -41.43 12.03 -47.66
N ARG A 977 -40.20 12.40 -47.99
CA ARG A 977 -39.58 13.66 -47.59
C ARG A 977 -38.98 14.38 -48.78
N LYS A 978 -38.75 15.68 -48.59
CA LYS A 978 -38.24 16.59 -49.61
C LYS A 978 -36.78 16.92 -49.33
N MET A 979 -35.98 16.98 -50.39
CA MET A 979 -34.58 17.42 -50.36
C MET A 979 -34.28 18.40 -51.49
N VAL A 980 -33.25 19.22 -51.32
CA VAL A 980 -32.85 20.28 -52.26
C VAL A 980 -31.40 20.05 -52.67
N LEU A 981 -31.19 19.72 -53.94
CA LEU A 981 -29.85 19.60 -54.54
C LEU A 981 -29.43 20.98 -55.08
N MET A 982 -28.28 21.47 -54.64
CA MET A 982 -27.65 22.70 -55.13
C MET A 982 -26.22 22.38 -55.55
N ARG A 983 -25.98 22.08 -56.83
CA ARG A 983 -24.63 22.02 -57.42
C ARG A 983 -24.08 23.39 -57.76
#